data_AF-A0A525KBF6-F1
#
_entry.id   AF-A0A525KBF6-F1
#
_cell.length_a   1.000
_cell.length_b   1.000
_cell.length_c   1.000
_cell.angle_alpha   90.00
_cell.angle_beta   90.00
_cell.angle_gamma   90.00
#
_symmetry.space_group_name_H-M   'P 1'
#
loop_
_entity.id
_entity.type
_entity.pdbx_description
1 polymer ?
#
loop_
_entity_poly.entity_id
_entity_poly.type
_entity_poly.pdbx_seq_one_letter_code
_entity_poly.pdbx_strand_id
1 'polypeptide(L)'
;MTDLQKKENWKLLVALVQVEPDEDIFPVRAPYGLDGDGTIGANHLSSKRELWFTLADCLASQQLTGKPVTIRRAIIFSPKNAQPDLKEIRIGDGIIINPQKIDLYKSLIELRQEIKRQRDNSTDLEYDKLDIAQNTIKIATNATSFGIFAEINVNDRPEDEFVRVTGACDPSFLHSTNKVEQPGRFFHPLLAATITGAARLMLAIAEKLVTEAGLEWAFCDTDSIAIAKPEGMPVEVFYEKVDQIVGWFKELNPYDFGGDILKIEDVNYGLKNPTIRKPLFVWAVSAKRYVLLNVKNGDPLIRKASAHGLGHLRAPYTAGNPAPGIPTPQVKLSKIGVQLWQHDLWWTIAKAAIDGKSDHDLKFDFHPALAQPAITQYAATTPKNLKWFDNYNSDRSYWDQVKPFGFVCAFYARKFAEEDVASTGDGKKAESKSVAIRPVGPFEKDPRRAAKMAFDRITGLAVLPKQLMTYQAALAQYHLHPEDKFLNGDYFDRGTTLRRHVFAKEIRYIGKESNKWEEMQNFGFDPEEEIHYGAKPPTRKSISYALAKIVGAQGLRATATEIGISRTKLTKLLENELVGCPAAFLQRISRIAVAINSRKNRENEQDAELMGLVKAEIRKIGISELARRLQVDPANLAKIVAGNRALPRLLRDLLRAYFGAKS
;
A
#
# COMPACT_ATOMS: atom_id res chain seq x y z
N MET A 1 3.79 -22.98 -17.75
CA MET A 1 2.70 -23.19 -16.78
C MET A 1 2.71 -24.60 -16.18
N THR A 2 2.85 -25.67 -16.97
CA THR A 2 2.91 -27.06 -16.46
C THR A 2 3.93 -27.28 -15.34
N ASP A 3 5.14 -26.74 -15.45
CA ASP A 3 6.15 -26.89 -14.39
C ASP A 3 5.82 -26.13 -13.10
N LEU A 4 5.02 -25.05 -13.19
CA LEU A 4 4.54 -24.31 -12.02
C LEU A 4 3.40 -25.04 -11.29
N GLN A 5 2.76 -26.02 -11.94
CA GLN A 5 1.71 -26.85 -11.35
C GLN A 5 2.28 -28.05 -10.56
N LYS A 6 3.59 -28.32 -10.68
CA LYS A 6 4.29 -29.40 -9.98
C LYS A 6 4.82 -28.91 -8.62
N LYS A 7 4.30 -29.47 -7.52
CA LYS A 7 4.66 -29.10 -6.14
C LYS A 7 6.18 -29.20 -5.86
N GLU A 8 6.85 -30.19 -6.43
CA GLU A 8 8.28 -30.42 -6.26
C GLU A 8 9.15 -29.27 -6.78
N ASN A 9 8.71 -28.58 -7.83
CA ASN A 9 9.44 -27.47 -8.44
C ASN A 9 9.44 -26.21 -7.55
N TRP A 10 8.45 -26.05 -6.67
CA TRP A 10 8.37 -24.89 -5.77
C TRP A 10 9.53 -24.84 -4.78
N LYS A 11 10.12 -26.00 -4.43
CA LYS A 11 11.33 -26.07 -3.59
C LYS A 11 12.56 -25.47 -4.27
N LEU A 12 12.55 -25.32 -5.59
CA LEU A 12 13.64 -24.74 -6.37
C LEU A 12 13.59 -23.21 -6.46
N LEU A 13 12.52 -22.58 -5.93
CA LEU A 13 12.32 -21.13 -6.01
C LEU A 13 13.17 -20.32 -5.03
N VAL A 14 13.96 -20.97 -4.17
CA VAL A 14 14.79 -20.32 -3.15
C VAL A 14 16.06 -19.74 -3.78
N ALA A 15 15.89 -18.64 -4.51
CA ALA A 15 16.97 -17.95 -5.19
C ALA A 15 16.76 -16.43 -5.24
N LEU A 16 17.87 -15.70 -5.19
CA LEU A 16 17.94 -14.27 -5.48
C LEU A 16 18.49 -14.07 -6.89
N VAL A 17 17.79 -13.28 -7.69
CA VAL A 17 18.08 -13.06 -9.10
C VAL A 17 18.32 -11.58 -9.31
N GLN A 18 19.48 -11.26 -9.85
CA GLN A 18 19.84 -9.93 -10.30
C GLN A 18 19.42 -9.79 -11.76
N VAL A 19 18.57 -8.82 -12.04
CA VAL A 19 17.94 -8.62 -13.36
C VAL A 19 18.19 -7.19 -13.84
N GLU A 20 18.05 -7.00 -15.15
CA GLU A 20 17.92 -5.68 -15.77
C GLU A 20 16.46 -5.51 -16.23
N PRO A 21 15.61 -4.86 -15.41
CA PRO A 21 14.20 -4.70 -15.75
C PRO A 21 14.00 -3.84 -16.99
N ASP A 22 13.17 -4.33 -17.90
CA ASP A 22 12.74 -3.65 -19.10
C ASP A 22 11.25 -3.93 -19.29
N GLU A 23 10.38 -2.96 -19.04
CA GLU A 23 8.91 -3.13 -18.98
C GLU A 23 8.39 -4.36 -18.20
N ASP A 24 9.20 -4.93 -17.31
CA ASP A 24 8.90 -6.14 -16.53
C ASP A 24 7.97 -5.82 -15.35
N ILE A 25 7.12 -6.76 -14.92
CA ILE A 25 6.22 -6.52 -13.78
C ILE A 25 6.88 -7.03 -12.49
N PHE A 26 7.26 -6.09 -11.62
CA PHE A 26 7.90 -6.39 -10.34
C PHE A 26 7.20 -5.67 -9.17
N PRO A 27 7.35 -6.17 -7.92
CA PRO A 27 6.97 -5.41 -6.74
C PRO A 27 7.94 -4.23 -6.56
N VAL A 28 7.44 -3.02 -6.75
CA VAL A 28 8.25 -1.80 -6.68
C VAL A 28 7.68 -0.85 -5.66
N ARG A 29 8.54 -0.44 -4.72
CA ARG A 29 8.27 0.68 -3.83
C ARG A 29 8.64 1.99 -4.51
N ALA A 30 7.68 2.89 -4.66
CA ALA A 30 7.90 4.21 -5.23
C ALA A 30 6.91 5.24 -4.65
N PRO A 31 7.25 6.53 -4.64
CA PRO A 31 6.28 7.59 -4.44
C PRO A 31 5.44 7.71 -5.72
N TYR A 32 4.30 7.03 -5.75
CA TYR A 32 3.44 7.02 -6.93
C TYR A 32 2.67 8.35 -7.13
N GLY A 33 2.48 9.14 -6.06
CA GLY A 33 1.86 10.48 -6.07
C GLY A 33 2.86 11.62 -5.81
N LEU A 34 2.45 12.87 -6.06
CA LEU A 34 3.29 14.08 -5.88
C LEU A 34 3.76 14.27 -4.42
N ASP A 35 2.91 13.89 -3.47
CA ASP A 35 3.15 13.92 -2.03
C ASP A 35 3.02 12.51 -1.41
N GLY A 36 3.11 11.46 -2.25
CA GLY A 36 2.86 10.10 -1.81
C GLY A 36 4.07 9.51 -1.08
N ASP A 37 3.84 8.99 0.13
CA ASP A 37 4.81 8.11 0.79
C ASP A 37 5.10 6.91 -0.11
N GLY A 38 6.33 6.40 -0.07
CA GLY A 38 6.71 5.27 -0.92
C GLY A 38 5.85 4.05 -0.58
N THR A 39 4.94 3.64 -1.46
CA THR A 39 4.11 2.42 -1.30
C THR A 39 4.56 1.36 -2.29
N ILE A 40 4.21 0.08 -2.06
CA ILE A 40 4.53 -1.01 -2.99
C ILE A 40 3.35 -1.29 -3.92
N GLY A 41 3.65 -1.40 -5.21
CA GLY A 41 2.75 -1.89 -6.25
C GLY A 41 3.44 -2.91 -7.16
N ALA A 42 2.67 -3.83 -7.73
CA ALA A 42 3.15 -4.74 -8.78
C ALA A 42 2.97 -4.04 -10.14
N ASN A 43 4.03 -3.38 -10.59
CA ASN A 43 3.98 -2.40 -11.67
C ASN A 43 5.01 -2.71 -12.75
N HIS A 44 4.80 -2.17 -13.97
CA HIS A 44 5.83 -2.22 -14.99
C HIS A 44 7.06 -1.45 -14.52
N LEU A 45 8.24 -2.03 -14.63
CA LEU A 45 9.49 -1.48 -14.15
C LEU A 45 10.52 -1.47 -15.27
N SER A 46 11.19 -0.34 -15.43
CA SER A 46 12.38 -0.26 -16.26
C SER A 46 13.51 0.42 -15.51
N SER A 47 14.70 -0.16 -15.59
CA SER A 47 15.87 0.33 -14.88
C SER A 47 17.13 0.12 -15.69
N LYS A 48 17.97 1.17 -15.76
CA LYS A 48 19.33 1.08 -16.32
C LYS A 48 20.34 0.47 -15.35
N ARG A 49 19.91 0.24 -14.11
CA ARG A 49 20.70 -0.41 -13.06
C ARG A 49 20.10 -1.77 -12.78
N GLU A 50 20.98 -2.73 -12.55
CA GLU A 50 20.58 -4.08 -12.15
C GLU A 50 19.92 -4.04 -10.77
N LEU A 51 18.85 -4.81 -10.59
CA LEU A 51 18.07 -4.89 -9.35
C LEU A 51 17.92 -6.35 -8.91
N TRP A 52 17.74 -6.57 -7.60
CA TRP A 52 17.59 -7.90 -7.02
C TRP A 52 16.13 -8.21 -6.72
N PHE A 53 15.67 -9.37 -7.18
CA PHE A 53 14.35 -9.94 -6.89
C PHE A 53 14.46 -11.42 -6.55
N THR A 54 13.37 -12.05 -6.13
CA THR A 54 13.35 -13.51 -6.00
C THR A 54 13.15 -14.17 -7.37
N LEU A 55 13.53 -15.45 -7.50
CA LEU A 55 13.20 -16.22 -8.72
C LEU A 55 11.69 -16.29 -8.95
N ALA A 56 10.90 -16.42 -7.88
CA ALA A 56 9.44 -16.41 -7.96
C ALA A 56 8.90 -15.09 -8.54
N ASP A 57 9.47 -13.95 -8.17
CA ASP A 57 9.11 -12.65 -8.77
C ASP A 57 9.46 -12.59 -10.27
N CYS A 58 10.58 -13.17 -10.69
CA CYS A 58 10.95 -13.22 -12.10
C CYS A 58 9.98 -14.08 -12.93
N LEU A 59 9.59 -15.24 -12.39
CA LEU A 59 8.58 -16.11 -13.00
C LEU A 59 7.21 -15.44 -13.04
N ALA A 60 6.84 -14.69 -12.00
CA ALA A 60 5.62 -13.91 -11.94
C ALA A 60 5.60 -12.85 -13.04
N SER A 61 6.68 -12.07 -13.19
CA SER A 61 6.84 -11.11 -14.28
C SER A 61 6.67 -11.78 -15.64
N GLN A 62 7.32 -12.93 -15.86
CA GLN A 62 7.22 -13.67 -17.12
C GLN A 62 5.78 -14.15 -17.40
N GLN A 63 5.03 -14.60 -16.37
CA GLN A 63 3.64 -15.01 -16.57
C GLN A 63 2.74 -13.84 -16.95
N LEU A 64 2.93 -12.68 -16.31
CA LEU A 64 2.08 -11.50 -16.52
C LEU A 64 2.41 -10.74 -17.81
N THR A 65 3.68 -10.68 -18.20
CA THR A 65 4.13 -9.96 -19.40
C THR A 65 4.19 -10.85 -20.65
N GLY A 66 4.30 -12.17 -20.47
CA GLY A 66 4.61 -13.10 -21.56
C GLY A 66 6.04 -12.99 -22.08
N LYS A 67 6.89 -12.17 -21.46
CA LYS A 67 8.28 -11.89 -21.87
C LYS A 67 9.27 -12.55 -20.92
N PRO A 68 10.37 -13.16 -21.39
CA PRO A 68 11.46 -13.58 -20.51
C PRO A 68 12.15 -12.36 -19.87
N VAL A 69 12.48 -12.48 -18.59
CA VAL A 69 13.23 -11.47 -17.83
C VAL A 69 14.72 -11.57 -18.14
N THR A 70 15.41 -10.44 -18.31
CA THR A 70 16.86 -10.41 -18.53
C THR A 70 17.61 -10.63 -17.22
N ILE A 71 18.19 -11.82 -17.05
CA ILE A 71 18.95 -12.21 -15.86
C ILE A 71 20.44 -11.91 -16.07
N ARG A 72 21.06 -11.24 -15.08
CA ARG A 72 22.50 -10.95 -15.04
C ARG A 72 23.24 -11.92 -14.14
N ARG A 73 22.64 -12.26 -13.00
CA ARG A 73 23.20 -13.18 -12.02
C ARG A 73 22.08 -13.86 -11.23
N ALA A 74 22.29 -15.10 -10.81
CA ALA A 74 21.42 -15.79 -9.87
C ALA A 74 22.25 -16.41 -8.74
N ILE A 75 21.71 -16.38 -7.53
CA ILE A 75 22.26 -17.02 -6.33
C ILE A 75 21.18 -17.96 -5.83
N ILE A 76 21.42 -19.26 -5.94
CA ILE A 76 20.51 -20.31 -5.52
C ILE A 76 20.94 -20.79 -4.13
N PHE A 77 19.97 -20.97 -3.24
CA PHE A 77 20.21 -21.43 -1.88
C PHE A 77 19.63 -22.83 -1.72
N SER A 78 20.45 -23.74 -1.21
CA SER A 78 20.04 -25.09 -0.83
C SER A 78 20.19 -25.26 0.69
N PRO A 79 19.28 -26.02 1.33
CA PRO A 79 19.48 -26.37 2.73
C PRO A 79 20.76 -27.18 2.89
N LYS A 80 21.41 -27.03 4.05
CA LYS A 80 22.45 -27.95 4.51
C LYS A 80 21.80 -29.16 5.20
N ASN A 81 22.63 -29.99 5.84
CA ASN A 81 22.16 -31.07 6.71
C ASN A 81 21.26 -30.52 7.83
N ALA A 82 20.31 -31.36 8.26
CA ALA A 82 19.44 -31.06 9.39
C ALA A 82 20.28 -30.82 10.66
N GLN A 83 19.81 -29.91 11.51
CA GLN A 83 20.46 -29.62 12.79
C GLN A 83 20.30 -30.83 13.74
N PRO A 84 21.39 -31.33 14.35
CA PRO A 84 21.36 -32.58 15.13
C PRO A 84 20.64 -32.43 16.48
N ASP A 85 20.49 -31.20 16.97
CA ASP A 85 19.90 -30.86 18.26
C ASP A 85 18.42 -30.47 18.16
N LEU A 86 17.78 -30.69 17.00
CA LEU A 86 16.33 -30.49 16.84
C LEU A 86 15.55 -31.37 17.80
N LYS A 87 14.76 -30.74 18.67
CA LYS A 87 13.94 -31.40 19.69
C LYS A 87 12.50 -31.54 19.22
N GLU A 88 11.83 -32.55 19.74
CA GLU A 88 10.39 -32.69 19.59
C GLU A 88 9.67 -31.54 20.28
N ILE A 89 8.61 -31.04 19.63
CA ILE A 89 7.79 -29.93 20.08
C ILE A 89 6.44 -30.51 20.50
N ARG A 90 5.98 -30.16 21.70
CA ARG A 90 4.62 -30.49 22.16
C ARG A 90 3.71 -29.28 22.01
N ILE A 91 2.58 -29.47 21.35
CA ILE A 91 1.57 -28.43 21.12
C ILE A 91 0.25 -28.86 21.75
N GLY A 92 -0.27 -28.04 22.65
CA GLY A 92 -1.50 -28.34 23.40
C GLY A 92 -1.42 -29.66 24.17
N ASP A 93 -2.56 -30.35 24.28
CA ASP A 93 -2.75 -31.52 25.15
C ASP A 93 -2.31 -32.86 24.52
N GLY A 94 -1.22 -32.87 23.73
CA GLY A 94 -0.57 -34.14 23.34
C GLY A 94 -0.01 -34.25 21.92
N ILE A 95 0.00 -33.17 21.13
CA ILE A 95 0.51 -33.25 19.75
C ILE A 95 2.02 -33.12 19.77
N ILE A 96 2.69 -34.20 19.39
CA ILE A 96 4.14 -34.28 19.33
C ILE A 96 4.56 -34.09 17.88
N ILE A 97 5.29 -33.02 17.61
CA ILE A 97 5.88 -32.74 16.31
C ILE A 97 7.38 -32.99 16.40
N ASN A 98 7.88 -33.94 15.63
CA ASN A 98 9.30 -34.16 15.47
C ASN A 98 9.79 -33.44 14.19
N PRO A 99 10.42 -32.25 14.31
CA PRO A 99 10.81 -31.46 13.13
C PRO A 99 11.90 -32.12 12.28
N GLN A 100 12.53 -33.22 12.73
CA GLN A 100 13.45 -34.01 11.90
C GLN A 100 12.72 -34.93 10.92
N LYS A 101 11.45 -35.25 11.20
CA LYS A 101 10.67 -36.25 10.44
C LYS A 101 9.51 -35.62 9.67
N ILE A 102 8.89 -34.59 10.22
CA ILE A 102 7.68 -33.98 9.67
C ILE A 102 7.79 -32.45 9.60
N ASP A 103 7.10 -31.86 8.64
CA ASP A 103 7.05 -30.41 8.44
C ASP A 103 6.17 -29.75 9.51
N LEU A 104 6.78 -28.90 10.35
CA LEU A 104 6.12 -28.21 11.44
C LEU A 104 4.90 -27.40 10.97
N TYR A 105 5.04 -26.63 9.89
CA TYR A 105 3.97 -25.72 9.44
C TYR A 105 2.83 -26.47 8.77
N LYS A 106 3.14 -27.53 8.02
CA LYS A 106 2.11 -28.46 7.50
C LYS A 106 1.29 -29.03 8.66
N SER A 107 1.95 -29.59 9.68
CA SER A 107 1.27 -30.20 10.83
C SER A 107 0.44 -29.19 11.63
N LEU A 108 0.92 -27.96 11.83
CA LEU A 108 0.17 -26.89 12.49
C LEU A 108 -1.12 -26.53 11.75
N ILE A 109 -1.07 -26.46 10.41
CA ILE A 109 -2.23 -26.12 9.58
C ILE A 109 -3.25 -27.26 9.56
N GLU A 110 -2.79 -28.50 9.49
CA GLU A 110 -3.65 -29.70 9.57
C GLU A 110 -4.34 -29.81 10.93
N LEU A 111 -3.59 -29.60 12.02
CA LEU A 111 -4.16 -29.52 13.35
C LEU A 111 -5.24 -28.42 13.44
N ARG A 112 -4.92 -27.22 12.93
CA ARG A 112 -5.87 -26.11 12.94
C ARG A 112 -7.15 -26.47 12.19
N GLN A 113 -7.02 -27.17 11.07
CA GLN A 113 -8.17 -27.59 10.26
C GLN A 113 -9.03 -28.62 11.00
N GLU A 114 -8.42 -29.54 11.74
CA GLU A 114 -9.14 -30.48 12.60
C GLU A 114 -9.93 -29.76 13.71
N ILE A 115 -9.30 -28.83 14.42
CA ILE A 115 -9.95 -28.04 15.47
C ILE A 115 -11.10 -27.22 14.90
N LYS A 116 -10.94 -26.63 13.71
CA LYS A 116 -12.05 -25.93 13.03
C LYS A 116 -13.23 -26.85 12.74
N ARG A 117 -12.97 -28.08 12.29
CA ARG A 117 -14.04 -29.06 12.04
C ARG A 117 -14.78 -29.43 13.34
N GLN A 118 -14.05 -29.60 14.43
CA GLN A 118 -14.65 -29.85 15.75
C GLN A 118 -15.48 -28.65 16.21
N ARG A 119 -14.94 -27.43 16.06
CA ARG A 119 -15.64 -26.17 16.36
C ARG A 119 -16.95 -26.06 15.57
N ASP A 120 -16.92 -26.32 14.27
CA ASP A 120 -18.08 -26.17 13.40
C ASP A 120 -19.18 -27.21 13.72
N ASN A 121 -18.85 -28.27 14.45
CA ASN A 121 -19.76 -29.29 14.95
C ASN A 121 -20.13 -29.13 16.44
N SER A 122 -19.65 -28.08 17.12
CA SER A 122 -19.91 -27.82 18.54
C SER A 122 -20.77 -26.56 18.75
N THR A 123 -21.27 -26.38 19.97
CA THR A 123 -22.08 -25.21 20.36
C THR A 123 -21.56 -24.59 21.66
N ASP A 124 -22.03 -23.37 21.94
CA ASP A 124 -21.85 -22.68 23.22
C ASP A 124 -20.38 -22.54 23.65
N LEU A 125 -20.07 -22.87 24.91
CA LEU A 125 -18.75 -22.73 25.49
C LEU A 125 -17.68 -23.54 24.76
N GLU A 126 -18.04 -24.71 24.22
CA GLU A 126 -17.11 -25.56 23.50
C GLU A 126 -16.75 -24.97 22.14
N TYR A 127 -17.72 -24.33 21.46
CA TYR A 127 -17.46 -23.55 20.26
C TYR A 127 -16.45 -22.44 20.53
N ASP A 128 -16.65 -21.66 21.61
CA ASP A 128 -15.77 -20.55 21.96
C ASP A 128 -14.34 -21.02 22.29
N LYS A 129 -14.20 -22.12 23.04
CA LYS A 129 -12.89 -22.72 23.35
C LYS A 129 -12.15 -23.17 22.09
N LEU A 130 -12.83 -23.87 21.19
CA LEU A 130 -12.23 -24.36 19.95
C LEU A 130 -11.94 -23.20 18.98
N ASP A 131 -12.76 -22.15 18.98
CA ASP A 131 -12.48 -20.95 18.19
C ASP A 131 -11.25 -20.20 18.70
N ILE A 132 -11.08 -20.08 20.02
CA ILE A 132 -9.85 -19.56 20.63
C ILE A 132 -8.66 -20.44 20.23
N ALA A 133 -8.76 -21.77 20.35
CA ALA A 133 -7.67 -22.68 20.03
C ALA A 133 -7.22 -22.58 18.55
N GLN A 134 -8.15 -22.58 17.59
CA GLN A 134 -7.80 -22.43 16.17
C GLN A 134 -7.20 -21.05 15.86
N ASN A 135 -7.66 -19.99 16.54
CA ASN A 135 -7.10 -18.65 16.39
C ASN A 135 -5.69 -18.56 16.98
N THR A 136 -5.43 -19.16 18.13
CA THR A 136 -4.08 -19.25 18.74
C THR A 136 -3.12 -19.94 17.79
N ILE A 137 -3.50 -21.09 17.21
CA ILE A 137 -2.66 -21.79 16.24
C ILE A 137 -2.46 -20.95 14.98
N LYS A 138 -3.49 -20.27 14.48
CA LYS A 138 -3.36 -19.34 13.34
C LYS A 138 -2.32 -18.26 13.60
N ILE A 139 -2.41 -17.60 14.76
CA ILE A 139 -1.52 -16.51 15.16
C ILE A 139 -0.09 -17.03 15.28
N ALA A 140 0.11 -18.13 16.01
CA ALA A 140 1.42 -18.74 16.19
C ALA A 140 2.05 -19.17 14.86
N THR A 141 1.26 -19.79 13.98
CA THR A 141 1.71 -20.22 12.64
C THR A 141 2.15 -19.01 11.82
N ASN A 142 1.31 -17.99 11.69
CA ASN A 142 1.64 -16.80 10.89
C ASN A 142 2.85 -16.03 11.45
N ALA A 143 2.96 -15.92 12.78
CA ALA A 143 4.09 -15.26 13.42
C ALA A 143 5.40 -16.01 13.13
N THR A 144 5.39 -17.33 13.27
CA THR A 144 6.60 -18.16 13.16
C THR A 144 6.96 -18.57 11.74
N SER A 145 6.02 -18.59 10.79
CA SER A 145 6.30 -18.98 9.40
C SER A 145 6.86 -17.85 8.55
N PHE A 146 6.59 -16.59 8.93
CA PHE A 146 7.03 -15.41 8.18
C PHE A 146 7.51 -14.29 9.08
N GLY A 147 6.69 -13.85 10.05
CA GLY A 147 6.92 -12.62 10.82
C GLY A 147 8.29 -12.55 11.49
N ILE A 148 8.73 -13.63 12.13
CA ILE A 148 10.03 -13.69 12.82
C ILE A 148 11.23 -13.55 11.86
N PHE A 149 11.10 -13.95 10.59
CA PHE A 149 12.19 -13.87 9.61
C PHE A 149 12.35 -12.45 9.04
N ALA A 150 11.30 -11.63 9.10
CA ALA A 150 11.31 -10.24 8.67
C ALA A 150 11.48 -9.25 9.83
N GLU A 151 11.60 -9.74 11.07
CA GLU A 151 11.62 -8.91 12.27
C GLU A 151 12.89 -8.05 12.33
N ILE A 152 12.69 -6.74 12.35
CA ILE A 152 13.70 -5.72 12.64
C ILE A 152 13.16 -4.88 13.79
N ASN A 153 13.98 -4.57 14.79
CA ASN A 153 13.63 -3.76 15.94
C ASN A 153 14.34 -2.41 15.84
N VAL A 154 13.59 -1.32 16.01
CA VAL A 154 14.11 0.05 15.95
C VAL A 154 14.32 0.53 17.37
N ASN A 155 15.53 1.00 17.67
CA ASN A 155 15.85 1.62 18.94
C ASN A 155 16.21 3.10 18.71
N ASP A 156 15.50 3.99 19.38
CA ASP A 156 15.81 5.42 19.44
C ASP A 156 17.01 5.66 20.38
N ARG A 157 17.94 6.53 19.99
CA ARG A 157 19.09 6.96 20.79
C ARG A 157 19.05 8.46 21.07
N PRO A 158 19.68 8.95 22.15
CA PRO A 158 19.74 10.39 22.45
C PRO A 158 20.55 11.19 21.42
N GLU A 159 21.59 10.59 20.86
CA GLU A 159 22.52 11.21 19.92
C GLU A 159 22.60 10.40 18.63
N ASP A 160 22.93 11.09 17.54
CA ASP A 160 23.19 10.47 16.25
C ASP A 160 24.47 9.63 16.29
N GLU A 161 24.44 8.46 15.63
CA GLU A 161 25.63 7.65 15.36
C GLU A 161 25.73 7.33 13.87
N PHE A 162 26.96 7.11 13.38
CA PHE A 162 27.19 6.59 12.04
C PHE A 162 26.87 5.10 11.97
N VAL A 163 25.78 4.75 11.29
CA VAL A 163 25.41 3.37 10.97
C VAL A 163 25.88 2.98 9.57
N ARG A 164 26.22 1.69 9.38
CA ARG A 164 26.56 1.13 8.07
C ARG A 164 25.31 0.63 7.37
N VAL A 165 24.98 1.26 6.24
CA VAL A 165 23.86 0.86 5.38
C VAL A 165 24.35 -0.15 4.35
N THR A 166 23.82 -1.37 4.44
CA THR A 166 24.11 -2.50 3.53
C THR A 166 22.82 -2.92 2.83
N GLY A 167 22.85 -3.06 1.51
CA GLY A 167 21.68 -3.42 0.70
C GLY A 167 22.10 -3.71 -0.74
N ALA A 168 21.29 -3.31 -1.72
CA ALA A 168 21.66 -3.38 -3.14
C ALA A 168 22.90 -2.51 -3.49
N CYS A 169 23.35 -1.65 -2.57
CA CYS A 169 24.56 -0.85 -2.72
C CYS A 169 25.80 -1.65 -2.31
N ASP A 170 26.62 -2.00 -3.29
CA ASP A 170 28.00 -2.46 -3.08
C ASP A 170 28.98 -1.38 -3.57
N PRO A 171 29.95 -0.90 -2.77
CA PRO A 171 30.09 -1.12 -1.31
C PRO A 171 29.01 -0.42 -0.48
N SER A 172 28.86 -0.86 0.78
CA SER A 172 28.07 -0.19 1.83
C SER A 172 28.48 1.28 2.02
N PHE A 173 27.61 2.09 2.63
CA PHE A 173 27.93 3.47 2.99
C PHE A 173 27.58 3.77 4.45
N LEU A 174 28.12 4.86 4.99
CA LEU A 174 27.82 5.33 6.34
C LEU A 174 26.72 6.40 6.30
N HIS A 175 25.83 6.37 7.27
CA HIS A 175 24.75 7.35 7.44
C HIS A 175 24.63 7.74 8.92
N SER A 176 24.42 9.02 9.22
CA SER A 176 24.24 9.52 10.59
C SER A 176 22.76 9.44 10.97
N THR A 177 22.42 8.74 12.04
CA THR A 177 21.05 8.66 12.54
C THR A 177 21.01 8.35 14.04
N ASN A 178 20.00 8.85 14.74
CA ASN A 178 19.66 8.46 16.10
C ASN A 178 18.75 7.22 16.18
N LYS A 179 18.37 6.61 15.05
CA LYS A 179 17.53 5.41 15.00
C LYS A 179 18.33 4.23 14.52
N VAL A 180 18.55 3.25 15.40
CA VAL A 180 19.35 2.07 15.09
C VAL A 180 18.44 0.87 14.92
N GLU A 181 18.55 0.25 13.75
CA GLU A 181 17.85 -0.99 13.42
C GLU A 181 18.67 -2.21 13.86
N GLN A 182 18.01 -3.13 14.56
CA GLN A 182 18.58 -4.40 15.00
C GLN A 182 17.74 -5.57 14.49
N PRO A 183 18.34 -6.53 13.78
CA PRO A 183 17.67 -7.77 13.44
C PRO A 183 17.05 -8.44 14.67
N GLY A 184 15.81 -8.92 14.55
CA GLY A 184 15.19 -9.79 15.53
C GLY A 184 15.95 -11.11 15.68
N ARG A 185 15.64 -11.86 16.75
CA ARG A 185 16.37 -13.09 17.12
C ARG A 185 16.47 -14.13 15.99
N PHE A 186 15.44 -14.22 15.15
CA PHE A 186 15.35 -15.19 14.05
C PHE A 186 15.33 -14.51 12.68
N PHE A 187 15.78 -13.25 12.58
CA PHE A 187 15.79 -12.52 11.32
C PHE A 187 16.53 -13.28 10.22
N HIS A 188 15.82 -13.54 9.13
CA HIS A 188 16.34 -14.28 7.98
C HIS A 188 15.72 -13.70 6.69
N PRO A 189 16.25 -12.59 6.17
CA PRO A 189 15.59 -11.80 5.11
C PRO A 189 15.43 -12.58 3.80
N LEU A 190 16.30 -13.55 3.54
CA LEU A 190 16.12 -14.46 2.40
C LEU A 190 14.82 -15.27 2.49
N LEU A 191 14.50 -15.87 3.65
CA LEU A 191 13.28 -16.68 3.81
C LEU A 191 12.04 -15.79 3.75
N ALA A 192 12.08 -14.62 4.41
CA ALA A 192 11.01 -13.64 4.32
C ALA A 192 10.74 -13.21 2.87
N ALA A 193 11.79 -12.91 2.10
CA ALA A 193 11.67 -12.51 0.70
C ALA A 193 11.11 -13.64 -0.18
N THR A 194 11.63 -14.87 -0.08
CA THR A 194 11.18 -15.99 -0.92
C THR A 194 9.75 -16.42 -0.63
N ILE A 195 9.29 -16.35 0.63
CA ILE A 195 7.88 -16.60 0.98
C ILE A 195 6.96 -15.59 0.29
N THR A 196 7.28 -14.30 0.38
CA THR A 196 6.44 -13.26 -0.25
C THR A 196 6.52 -13.31 -1.77
N GLY A 197 7.68 -13.67 -2.34
CA GLY A 197 7.84 -13.89 -3.78
C GLY A 197 6.99 -15.05 -4.29
N ALA A 198 6.99 -16.18 -3.56
CA ALA A 198 6.14 -17.33 -3.89
C ALA A 198 4.64 -17.00 -3.81
N ALA A 199 4.22 -16.22 -2.80
CA ALA A 199 2.84 -15.76 -2.69
C ALA A 199 2.43 -14.85 -3.88
N ARG A 200 3.31 -13.92 -4.28
CA ARG A 200 3.09 -13.08 -5.48
C ARG A 200 3.02 -13.92 -6.76
N LEU A 201 3.83 -14.97 -6.88
CA LEU A 201 3.75 -15.91 -7.99
C LEU A 201 2.40 -16.64 -8.05
N MET A 202 1.84 -17.08 -6.92
CA MET A 202 0.49 -17.67 -6.90
C MET A 202 -0.57 -16.71 -7.46
N LEU A 203 -0.54 -15.44 -7.03
CA LEU A 203 -1.47 -14.43 -7.54
C LEU A 203 -1.24 -14.12 -9.03
N ALA A 204 0.01 -14.05 -9.47
CA ALA A 204 0.35 -13.82 -10.87
C ALA A 204 -0.14 -14.97 -11.77
N ILE A 205 -0.04 -16.22 -11.30
CA ILE A 205 -0.61 -17.38 -11.98
C ILE A 205 -2.14 -17.27 -12.04
N ALA A 206 -2.80 -16.93 -10.92
CA ALA A 206 -4.26 -16.76 -10.90
C ALA A 206 -4.72 -15.68 -11.89
N GLU A 207 -4.06 -14.52 -11.90
CA GLU A 207 -4.34 -13.44 -12.85
C GLU A 207 -4.13 -13.87 -14.31
N LYS A 208 -3.05 -14.61 -14.59
CA LYS A 208 -2.77 -15.15 -15.92
C LYS A 208 -3.88 -16.09 -16.38
N LEU A 209 -4.29 -17.03 -15.53
CA LEU A 209 -5.36 -17.99 -15.83
C LEU A 209 -6.71 -17.29 -16.03
N VAL A 210 -7.04 -16.29 -15.21
CA VAL A 210 -8.24 -15.44 -15.36
C VAL A 210 -8.25 -14.77 -16.74
N THR A 211 -7.14 -14.14 -17.12
CA THR A 211 -7.02 -13.41 -18.39
C THR A 211 -7.08 -14.36 -19.59
N GLU A 212 -6.40 -15.52 -19.52
CA GLU A 212 -6.44 -16.54 -20.58
C GLU A 212 -7.82 -17.18 -20.76
N ALA A 213 -8.59 -17.29 -19.67
CA ALA A 213 -9.97 -17.72 -19.72
C ALA A 213 -10.91 -16.65 -20.33
N GLY A 214 -10.40 -15.47 -20.68
CA GLY A 214 -11.19 -14.33 -21.17
C GLY A 214 -12.11 -13.77 -20.09
N LEU A 215 -11.71 -13.86 -18.83
CA LEU A 215 -12.37 -13.22 -17.68
C LEU A 215 -11.61 -11.94 -17.28
N GLU A 216 -12.25 -11.13 -16.44
CA GLU A 216 -11.64 -9.93 -15.85
C GLU A 216 -11.46 -10.10 -14.34
N TRP A 217 -10.83 -9.15 -13.67
CA TRP A 217 -10.76 -9.10 -12.20
C TRP A 217 -10.91 -7.66 -11.71
N ALA A 218 -11.55 -7.50 -10.55
CA ALA A 218 -11.91 -6.18 -9.99
C ALA A 218 -10.90 -5.67 -8.96
N PHE A 219 -10.39 -6.57 -8.10
CA PHE A 219 -9.31 -6.26 -7.18
C PHE A 219 -8.55 -7.54 -6.78
N CYS A 220 -7.37 -7.34 -6.21
CA CYS A 220 -6.54 -8.37 -5.63
C CYS A 220 -6.01 -7.88 -4.28
N ASP A 221 -6.24 -8.62 -3.21
CA ASP A 221 -5.85 -8.24 -1.85
C ASP A 221 -5.03 -9.36 -1.20
N THR A 222 -3.71 -9.30 -1.39
CA THR A 222 -2.62 -10.12 -0.81
C THR A 222 -2.70 -11.64 -1.01
N ASP A 223 -3.83 -12.26 -0.71
CA ASP A 223 -4.12 -13.70 -0.76
C ASP A 223 -5.44 -14.01 -1.48
N SER A 224 -6.12 -13.00 -2.01
CA SER A 224 -7.42 -13.14 -2.68
C SER A 224 -7.49 -12.36 -4.00
N ILE A 225 -8.28 -12.86 -4.95
CA ILE A 225 -8.57 -12.22 -6.23
C ILE A 225 -10.08 -12.22 -6.47
N ALA A 226 -10.65 -11.06 -6.79
CA ALA A 226 -12.06 -10.91 -7.12
C ALA A 226 -12.25 -10.99 -8.65
N ILE A 227 -12.61 -12.17 -9.15
CA ILE A 227 -12.82 -12.42 -10.58
C ILE A 227 -14.15 -11.79 -11.02
N ALA A 228 -14.11 -10.99 -12.07
CA ALA A 228 -15.25 -10.30 -12.64
C ALA A 228 -15.74 -10.98 -13.92
N LYS A 229 -17.06 -11.05 -14.08
CA LYS A 229 -17.71 -11.59 -15.27
C LYS A 229 -17.75 -10.51 -16.36
N PRO A 230 -17.21 -10.77 -17.56
CA PRO A 230 -17.37 -9.86 -18.68
C PRO A 230 -18.83 -9.62 -19.06
N GLU A 231 -19.11 -8.47 -19.68
CA GLU A 231 -20.41 -8.17 -20.25
C GLU A 231 -20.77 -9.18 -21.35
N GLY A 232 -22.05 -9.57 -21.44
CA GLY A 232 -22.51 -10.56 -22.42
C GLY A 232 -22.17 -12.03 -22.15
N MET A 233 -21.26 -12.34 -21.21
CA MET A 233 -20.96 -13.74 -20.85
C MET A 233 -22.10 -14.36 -20.01
N PRO A 234 -22.62 -15.55 -20.35
CA PRO A 234 -23.55 -16.30 -19.50
C PRO A 234 -22.95 -16.64 -18.14
N VAL A 235 -23.76 -16.61 -17.08
CA VAL A 235 -23.27 -16.78 -15.69
C VAL A 235 -22.79 -18.22 -15.43
N GLU A 236 -23.38 -19.20 -16.10
CA GLU A 236 -23.01 -20.60 -16.01
C GLU A 236 -21.60 -20.84 -16.58
N VAL A 237 -21.31 -20.26 -17.75
CA VAL A 237 -19.99 -20.29 -18.39
C VAL A 237 -18.95 -19.59 -17.51
N PHE A 238 -19.33 -18.47 -16.89
CA PHE A 238 -18.47 -17.78 -15.94
C PHE A 238 -18.09 -18.68 -14.75
N TYR A 239 -19.08 -19.33 -14.12
CA TYR A 239 -18.82 -20.23 -13.00
C TYR A 239 -17.98 -21.45 -13.39
N GLU A 240 -18.22 -22.04 -14.56
CA GLU A 240 -17.41 -23.15 -15.06
C GLU A 240 -15.94 -22.73 -15.23
N LYS A 241 -15.68 -21.58 -15.86
CA LYS A 241 -14.32 -21.06 -16.03
C LYS A 241 -13.63 -20.76 -14.69
N VAL A 242 -14.36 -20.18 -13.73
CA VAL A 242 -13.84 -19.96 -12.36
C VAL A 242 -13.47 -21.28 -11.70
N ASP A 243 -14.29 -22.32 -11.85
CA ASP A 243 -14.03 -23.64 -11.26
C ASP A 243 -12.82 -24.32 -11.90
N GLN A 244 -12.61 -24.14 -13.20
CA GLN A 244 -11.40 -24.61 -13.89
C GLN A 244 -10.14 -23.90 -13.36
N ILE A 245 -10.20 -22.57 -13.15
CA ILE A 245 -9.09 -21.79 -12.59
C ILE A 245 -8.77 -22.25 -11.17
N VAL A 246 -9.78 -22.41 -10.32
CA VAL A 246 -9.61 -22.93 -8.95
C VAL A 246 -9.04 -24.34 -8.97
N GLY A 247 -9.57 -25.20 -9.83
CA GLY A 247 -9.13 -26.58 -10.01
C GLY A 247 -7.67 -26.72 -10.42
N TRP A 248 -7.11 -25.73 -11.14
CA TRP A 248 -5.70 -25.72 -11.52
C TRP A 248 -4.77 -25.80 -10.31
N PHE A 249 -5.15 -25.16 -9.19
CA PHE A 249 -4.32 -25.08 -7.98
C PHE A 249 -4.39 -26.34 -7.09
N LYS A 250 -5.28 -27.32 -7.38
CA LYS A 250 -5.42 -28.57 -6.60
C LYS A 250 -4.10 -29.30 -6.44
N GLU A 251 -3.34 -29.41 -7.52
CA GLU A 251 -2.04 -30.11 -7.58
C GLU A 251 -0.97 -29.48 -6.68
N LEU A 252 -1.15 -28.22 -6.28
CA LEU A 252 -0.23 -27.50 -5.40
C LEU A 252 -0.55 -27.69 -3.92
N ASN A 253 -1.65 -28.36 -3.56
CA ASN A 253 -2.04 -28.54 -2.18
C ASN A 253 -1.01 -29.41 -1.41
N PRO A 254 -0.39 -28.88 -0.34
CA PRO A 254 0.59 -29.63 0.41
C PRO A 254 0.03 -30.52 1.53
N TYR A 255 -1.26 -30.40 1.84
CA TYR A 255 -1.91 -30.96 3.03
C TYR A 255 -2.66 -32.27 2.76
N ASP A 256 -2.71 -33.14 3.76
CA ASP A 256 -3.27 -34.50 3.63
C ASP A 256 -4.80 -34.52 3.59
N PHE A 257 -5.45 -33.46 4.07
CA PHE A 257 -6.91 -33.32 3.97
C PHE A 257 -7.41 -32.99 2.55
N GLY A 258 -6.51 -32.77 1.58
CA GLY A 258 -6.84 -32.49 0.19
C GLY A 258 -7.61 -31.18 -0.04
N GLY A 259 -8.32 -31.11 -1.17
CA GLY A 259 -9.11 -29.94 -1.58
C GLY A 259 -8.32 -28.84 -2.28
N ASP A 260 -8.96 -27.71 -2.51
CA ASP A 260 -8.35 -26.58 -3.23
C ASP A 260 -7.54 -25.68 -2.29
N ILE A 261 -6.32 -25.35 -2.69
CA ILE A 261 -5.51 -24.33 -1.98
C ILE A 261 -6.04 -22.91 -2.26
N LEU A 262 -6.58 -22.67 -3.46
CA LEU A 262 -7.35 -21.46 -3.80
C LEU A 262 -8.84 -21.78 -3.65
N LYS A 263 -9.55 -21.12 -2.72
CA LYS A 263 -10.96 -21.43 -2.43
C LYS A 263 -11.89 -20.31 -2.84
N ILE A 264 -13.11 -20.68 -3.24
CA ILE A 264 -14.19 -19.72 -3.46
C ILE A 264 -14.80 -19.36 -2.11
N GLU A 265 -14.78 -18.09 -1.74
CA GLU A 265 -15.31 -17.63 -0.45
C GLU A 265 -16.84 -17.82 -0.34
N ASP A 266 -17.31 -18.12 0.87
CA ASP A 266 -18.73 -18.30 1.23
C ASP A 266 -19.64 -17.14 0.81
N VAL A 267 -19.10 -15.93 0.66
CA VAL A 267 -19.83 -14.73 0.24
C VAL A 267 -20.43 -14.86 -1.17
N ASN A 268 -19.89 -15.76 -2.00
CA ASN A 268 -20.38 -16.04 -3.34
C ASN A 268 -21.66 -16.89 -3.34
N TYR A 269 -22.04 -17.48 -2.20
CA TYR A 269 -23.19 -18.38 -2.08
C TYR A 269 -24.39 -17.70 -1.41
N GLY A 270 -25.58 -18.29 -1.57
CA GLY A 270 -26.83 -17.76 -1.03
C GLY A 270 -26.92 -17.86 0.49
N LEU A 271 -27.49 -16.84 1.15
CA LEU A 271 -27.69 -16.85 2.61
C LEU A 271 -28.61 -17.97 3.09
N LYS A 272 -29.63 -18.32 2.30
CA LYS A 272 -30.59 -19.40 2.61
C LYS A 272 -30.09 -20.77 2.16
N ASN A 273 -29.28 -20.81 1.11
CA ASN A 273 -28.76 -22.05 0.55
C ASN A 273 -27.28 -21.85 0.18
N PRO A 274 -26.34 -22.35 1.01
CA PRO A 274 -24.91 -22.16 0.82
C PRO A 274 -24.32 -22.99 -0.33
N THR A 275 -25.12 -23.82 -1.02
CA THR A 275 -24.65 -24.57 -2.19
C THR A 275 -24.89 -23.83 -3.51
N ILE A 276 -25.77 -22.83 -3.50
CA ILE A 276 -26.17 -22.09 -4.71
C ILE A 276 -25.43 -20.77 -4.77
N ARG A 277 -24.63 -20.57 -5.82
CA ARG A 277 -23.99 -19.27 -6.10
C ARG A 277 -25.04 -18.21 -6.41
N LYS A 278 -24.77 -16.99 -5.95
CA LYS A 278 -25.60 -15.82 -6.24
C LYS A 278 -24.77 -14.72 -6.89
N PRO A 279 -25.34 -13.94 -7.82
CA PRO A 279 -24.65 -12.78 -8.39
C PRO A 279 -24.15 -11.86 -7.28
N LEU A 280 -22.83 -11.71 -7.19
CA LEU A 280 -22.15 -10.88 -6.23
C LEU A 280 -21.54 -9.70 -6.98
N PHE A 281 -21.95 -8.50 -6.60
CA PHE A 281 -21.45 -7.25 -7.17
C PHE A 281 -20.37 -6.67 -6.26
N VAL A 282 -19.49 -5.89 -6.86
CA VAL A 282 -18.40 -5.20 -6.17
C VAL A 282 -18.47 -3.71 -6.47
N TRP A 283 -18.28 -2.89 -5.45
CA TRP A 283 -17.90 -1.49 -5.60
C TRP A 283 -16.51 -1.31 -4.99
N ALA A 284 -15.52 -1.04 -5.84
CA ALA A 284 -14.13 -0.86 -5.45
C ALA A 284 -13.72 0.60 -5.69
N VAL A 285 -13.21 1.25 -4.65
CA VAL A 285 -12.77 2.65 -4.68
C VAL A 285 -11.26 2.70 -4.92
N SER A 286 -10.48 1.99 -4.09
CA SER A 286 -9.03 1.90 -4.18
C SER A 286 -8.52 0.65 -3.46
N ALA A 287 -7.20 0.41 -3.42
CA ALA A 287 -6.67 -0.73 -2.68
C ALA A 287 -7.18 -0.75 -1.23
N LYS A 288 -7.69 -1.91 -0.82
CA LYS A 288 -8.31 -2.14 0.48
C LYS A 288 -9.57 -1.30 0.75
N ARG A 289 -10.16 -0.59 -0.20
CA ARG A 289 -11.45 0.12 -0.03
C ARG A 289 -12.47 -0.41 -1.02
N TYR A 290 -13.22 -1.42 -0.59
CA TYR A 290 -14.22 -2.06 -1.41
C TYR A 290 -15.38 -2.62 -0.58
N VAL A 291 -16.49 -2.88 -1.26
CA VAL A 291 -17.66 -3.57 -0.71
C VAL A 291 -18.18 -4.59 -1.71
N LEU A 292 -18.54 -5.78 -1.21
CA LEU A 292 -19.20 -6.85 -1.94
C LEU A 292 -20.67 -6.94 -1.49
N LEU A 293 -21.59 -6.99 -2.44
CA LEU A 293 -23.01 -6.95 -2.15
C LEU A 293 -23.85 -7.77 -3.15
N ASN A 294 -25.03 -8.19 -2.71
CA ASN A 294 -26.11 -8.54 -3.63
C ASN A 294 -27.02 -7.30 -3.79
N VAL A 295 -27.74 -7.20 -4.92
CA VAL A 295 -28.77 -6.17 -5.12
C VAL A 295 -30.14 -6.83 -5.03
N LYS A 296 -31.03 -6.31 -4.17
CA LYS A 296 -32.39 -6.82 -3.99
C LYS A 296 -33.38 -5.65 -4.07
N ASN A 297 -34.25 -5.65 -5.09
CA ASN A 297 -35.26 -4.59 -5.30
C ASN A 297 -34.67 -3.17 -5.31
N GLY A 298 -33.46 -3.00 -5.87
CA GLY A 298 -32.75 -1.72 -5.89
C GLY A 298 -32.01 -1.37 -4.59
N ASP A 299 -32.06 -2.22 -3.56
CA ASP A 299 -31.32 -2.00 -2.32
C ASP A 299 -30.08 -2.89 -2.20
N PRO A 300 -28.97 -2.36 -1.65
CA PRO A 300 -27.77 -3.14 -1.42
C PRO A 300 -27.92 -4.04 -0.19
N LEU A 301 -27.56 -5.31 -0.35
CA LEU A 301 -27.38 -6.27 0.72
C LEU A 301 -25.90 -6.56 0.87
N ILE A 302 -25.25 -5.90 1.82
CA ILE A 302 -23.80 -6.00 2.03
C ILE A 302 -23.42 -7.41 2.51
N ARG A 303 -22.46 -8.02 1.83
CA ARG A 303 -21.94 -9.38 2.11
C ARG A 303 -20.56 -9.35 2.76
N LYS A 304 -19.70 -8.43 2.32
CA LYS A 304 -18.35 -8.18 2.84
C LYS A 304 -18.00 -6.72 2.61
N ALA A 305 -17.32 -6.09 3.55
CA ALA A 305 -16.91 -4.69 3.39
C ALA A 305 -15.56 -4.47 4.06
N SER A 306 -14.79 -3.52 3.53
CA SER A 306 -13.52 -3.14 4.14
C SER A 306 -13.70 -2.06 5.21
N ALA A 307 -13.06 -2.24 6.37
CA ALA A 307 -12.91 -1.20 7.39
C ALA A 307 -11.64 -0.33 7.19
N HIS A 308 -10.91 -0.52 6.09
CA HIS A 308 -9.66 0.19 5.85
C HIS A 308 -9.88 1.70 5.76
N GLY A 309 -8.99 2.46 6.39
CA GLY A 309 -9.13 3.92 6.52
C GLY A 309 -10.23 4.38 7.48
N LEU A 310 -10.94 3.47 8.18
CA LEU A 310 -11.98 3.80 9.15
C LEU A 310 -11.66 3.35 10.58
N GLY A 311 -10.79 2.35 10.74
CA GLY A 311 -10.52 1.69 12.03
C GLY A 311 -9.89 2.56 13.11
N HIS A 312 -9.29 3.70 12.75
CA HIS A 312 -8.74 4.66 13.71
C HIS A 312 -9.84 5.46 14.41
N LEU A 313 -10.99 5.64 13.76
CA LEU A 313 -12.11 6.38 14.33
C LEU A 313 -12.89 5.53 15.33
N ARG A 314 -13.19 6.12 16.49
CA ARG A 314 -14.15 5.53 17.43
C ARG A 314 -15.54 5.51 16.77
N ALA A 315 -16.34 4.48 17.07
CA ALA A 315 -17.72 4.41 16.60
C ALA A 315 -18.52 5.65 17.05
N PRO A 316 -19.14 6.42 16.13
CA PRO A 316 -19.96 7.57 16.47
C PRO A 316 -21.31 7.20 17.09
N TYR A 317 -21.79 5.97 16.83
CA TYR A 317 -23.03 5.41 17.39
C TYR A 317 -22.98 3.88 17.38
N THR A 318 -23.95 3.25 18.05
CA THR A 318 -24.00 1.78 18.25
C THR A 318 -25.32 1.20 17.74
N ALA A 319 -25.45 -0.12 17.79
CA ALA A 319 -26.70 -0.82 17.44
C ALA A 319 -27.91 -0.44 18.30
N GLY A 320 -27.70 0.16 19.48
CA GLY A 320 -28.79 0.70 20.31
C GLY A 320 -29.37 2.01 19.78
N ASN A 321 -28.72 2.66 18.81
CA ASN A 321 -29.19 3.87 18.16
C ASN A 321 -28.74 3.87 16.68
N PRO A 322 -29.38 3.03 15.83
CA PRO A 322 -28.97 2.84 14.43
C PRO A 322 -29.33 4.03 13.54
N ALA A 323 -28.72 4.10 12.35
CA ALA A 323 -29.06 5.09 11.34
C ALA A 323 -30.52 4.99 10.88
N PRO A 324 -31.31 6.09 10.88
CA PRO A 324 -32.66 6.07 10.33
C PRO A 324 -32.63 5.80 8.82
N GLY A 325 -33.55 4.96 8.35
CA GLY A 325 -33.71 4.67 6.91
C GLY A 325 -32.72 3.67 6.32
N ILE A 326 -31.75 3.19 7.10
CA ILE A 326 -30.83 2.12 6.68
C ILE A 326 -31.32 0.77 7.24
N PRO A 327 -31.53 -0.25 6.41
CA PRO A 327 -31.99 -1.56 6.88
C PRO A 327 -30.99 -2.22 7.83
N THR A 328 -31.49 -2.96 8.81
CA THR A 328 -30.65 -3.78 9.69
C THR A 328 -29.87 -4.82 8.87
N PRO A 329 -28.56 -5.01 9.13
CA PRO A 329 -27.75 -6.00 8.43
C PRO A 329 -28.34 -7.42 8.54
N GLN A 330 -28.53 -8.08 7.40
CA GLN A 330 -28.98 -9.49 7.37
C GLN A 330 -27.84 -10.49 7.61
N VAL A 331 -26.58 -10.03 7.49
CA VAL A 331 -25.37 -10.81 7.79
C VAL A 331 -24.77 -10.24 9.08
N LYS A 332 -24.29 -11.11 9.97
CA LYS A 332 -23.60 -10.69 11.20
C LYS A 332 -22.44 -9.75 10.84
N LEU A 333 -22.37 -8.59 11.48
CA LEU A 333 -21.35 -7.57 11.25
C LEU A 333 -19.91 -8.12 11.32
N SER A 334 -19.64 -9.04 12.25
CA SER A 334 -18.35 -9.73 12.36
C SER A 334 -17.99 -10.59 11.14
N LYS A 335 -18.98 -11.14 10.43
CA LYS A 335 -18.78 -11.85 9.16
C LYS A 335 -18.61 -10.90 7.98
N ILE A 336 -19.27 -9.73 8.02
CA ILE A 336 -19.07 -8.69 6.99
C ILE A 336 -17.66 -8.08 7.10
N GLY A 337 -17.12 -8.00 8.33
CA GLY A 337 -15.78 -7.46 8.62
C GLY A 337 -15.78 -6.01 9.09
N VAL A 338 -16.93 -5.48 9.52
CA VAL A 338 -17.11 -4.05 9.86
C VAL A 338 -18.00 -3.85 11.08
N GLN A 339 -17.95 -2.67 11.68
CA GLN A 339 -18.91 -2.21 12.69
C GLN A 339 -20.18 -1.64 12.03
N LEU A 340 -21.25 -1.41 12.80
CA LEU A 340 -22.53 -0.92 12.26
C LEU A 340 -22.38 0.37 11.46
N TRP A 341 -21.72 1.40 12.02
CA TRP A 341 -21.58 2.69 11.34
C TRP A 341 -20.77 2.61 10.04
N GLN A 342 -19.83 1.66 9.95
CA GLN A 342 -19.03 1.40 8.76
C GLN A 342 -19.85 0.64 7.71
N HIS A 343 -20.69 -0.31 8.15
CA HIS A 343 -21.70 -0.93 7.29
C HIS A 343 -22.63 0.12 6.69
N ASP A 344 -23.15 1.02 7.51
CA ASP A 344 -24.11 2.05 7.10
C ASP A 344 -23.49 3.06 6.12
N LEU A 345 -22.21 3.39 6.31
CA LEU A 345 -21.42 4.16 5.34
C LEU A 345 -21.35 3.45 3.98
N TRP A 346 -20.96 2.17 3.97
CA TRP A 346 -20.88 1.39 2.73
C TRP A 346 -22.24 1.16 2.07
N TRP A 347 -23.28 0.96 2.87
CA TRP A 347 -24.65 0.86 2.38
C TRP A 347 -25.06 2.15 1.68
N THR A 348 -24.76 3.31 2.27
CA THR A 348 -25.05 4.63 1.71
C THR A 348 -24.30 4.85 0.39
N ILE A 349 -23.01 4.50 0.32
CA ILE A 349 -22.20 4.58 -0.91
C ILE A 349 -22.77 3.65 -2.00
N ALA A 350 -23.02 2.38 -1.67
CA ALA A 350 -23.54 1.40 -2.62
C ALA A 350 -24.95 1.77 -3.11
N LYS A 351 -25.81 2.29 -2.22
CA LYS A 351 -27.16 2.73 -2.59
C LYS A 351 -27.11 3.91 -3.56
N ALA A 352 -26.27 4.90 -3.28
CA ALA A 352 -26.08 6.04 -4.18
C ALA A 352 -25.60 5.60 -5.57
N ALA A 353 -24.67 4.64 -5.63
CA ALA A 353 -24.20 4.06 -6.88
C ALA A 353 -25.31 3.32 -7.65
N ILE A 354 -26.11 2.49 -6.96
CA ILE A 354 -27.25 1.76 -7.57
C ILE A 354 -28.31 2.73 -8.10
N ASP A 355 -28.56 3.82 -7.37
CA ASP A 355 -29.53 4.85 -7.76
C ASP A 355 -29.00 5.81 -8.85
N GLY A 356 -27.73 5.69 -9.26
CA GLY A 356 -27.12 6.55 -10.26
C GLY A 356 -26.90 8.00 -9.79
N LYS A 357 -26.75 8.23 -8.48
CA LYS A 357 -26.47 9.56 -7.93
C LYS A 357 -25.05 9.99 -8.28
N SER A 358 -24.84 11.30 -8.48
CA SER A 358 -23.49 11.82 -8.67
C SER A 358 -22.70 11.77 -7.36
N ASP A 359 -21.38 11.68 -7.46
CA ASP A 359 -20.50 11.69 -6.29
C ASP A 359 -20.57 12.99 -5.49
N HIS A 360 -20.95 14.10 -6.13
CA HIS A 360 -21.15 15.39 -5.49
C HIS A 360 -22.42 15.46 -4.64
N ASP A 361 -23.42 14.65 -4.98
CA ASP A 361 -24.70 14.59 -4.26
C ASP A 361 -24.65 13.68 -3.03
N LEU A 362 -23.58 12.89 -2.88
CA LEU A 362 -23.42 11.98 -1.77
C LEU A 362 -23.05 12.73 -0.49
N LYS A 363 -23.98 12.72 0.47
CA LYS A 363 -23.80 13.28 1.80
C LYS A 363 -23.74 12.17 2.85
N PHE A 364 -22.86 12.33 3.82
CA PHE A 364 -22.69 11.38 4.94
C PHE A 364 -23.41 11.87 6.21
N ASP A 365 -24.65 12.32 6.06
CA ASP A 365 -25.52 12.86 7.13
C ASP A 365 -26.62 11.89 7.58
N PHE A 366 -26.50 10.61 7.20
CA PHE A 366 -27.45 9.53 7.53
C PHE A 366 -27.62 9.22 9.03
N HIS A 367 -26.84 9.84 9.92
CA HIS A 367 -27.06 9.75 11.36
C HIS A 367 -26.60 11.02 12.10
N PRO A 368 -27.38 11.58 13.06
CA PRO A 368 -27.04 12.83 13.76
C PRO A 368 -25.69 12.82 14.50
N ALA A 369 -25.23 11.66 14.96
CA ALA A 369 -23.92 11.55 15.62
C ALA A 369 -22.73 11.82 14.68
N LEU A 370 -22.92 11.77 13.35
CA LEU A 370 -21.86 12.08 12.40
C LEU A 370 -21.52 13.59 12.35
N ALA A 371 -22.41 14.44 12.88
CA ALA A 371 -22.13 15.87 13.05
C ALA A 371 -21.25 16.18 14.27
N GLN A 372 -20.92 15.19 15.10
CA GLN A 372 -20.04 15.37 16.25
C GLN A 372 -18.56 15.40 15.82
N PRO A 373 -17.66 15.98 16.64
CA PRO A 373 -16.21 15.92 16.40
C PRO A 373 -15.73 14.47 16.23
N ALA A 374 -14.96 14.23 15.17
CA ALA A 374 -14.33 12.94 14.92
C ALA A 374 -13.24 12.69 15.98
N ILE A 375 -13.27 11.51 16.58
CA ILE A 375 -12.37 11.16 17.68
C ILE A 375 -11.76 9.78 17.49
N THR A 376 -10.47 9.71 17.81
CA THR A 376 -9.68 8.47 17.88
C THR A 376 -9.36 8.20 19.34
N GLN A 377 -9.44 6.93 19.75
CA GLN A 377 -9.03 6.50 21.09
C GLN A 377 -7.66 5.82 21.00
N TYR A 378 -6.74 6.21 21.87
CA TYR A 378 -5.43 5.56 21.98
C TYR A 378 -5.00 5.46 23.45
N ALA A 379 -3.98 4.65 23.75
CA ALA A 379 -3.42 4.50 25.09
C ALA A 379 -2.07 5.25 25.20
N ALA A 380 -1.85 5.98 26.30
CA ALA A 380 -0.58 6.66 26.57
C ALA A 380 0.51 5.65 26.98
N THR A 381 1.00 4.87 26.01
CA THR A 381 1.93 3.74 26.21
C THR A 381 3.41 4.14 26.15
N THR A 382 3.73 5.34 25.65
CA THR A 382 5.10 5.84 25.56
C THR A 382 5.29 7.10 26.39
N PRO A 383 6.50 7.34 26.94
CA PRO A 383 6.80 8.61 27.62
C PRO A 383 6.57 9.84 26.72
N LYS A 384 6.80 9.72 25.41
CA LYS A 384 6.54 10.78 24.42
C LYS A 384 5.05 11.16 24.39
N ASN A 385 4.16 10.17 24.31
CA ASN A 385 2.71 10.42 24.25
C ASN A 385 2.17 10.93 25.59
N LEU A 386 2.74 10.48 26.71
CA LEU A 386 2.37 10.96 28.04
C LEU A 386 2.77 12.43 28.25
N LYS A 387 3.95 12.85 27.77
CA LYS A 387 4.43 14.23 27.87
C LYS A 387 3.51 15.28 27.24
N TRP A 388 2.69 14.89 26.25
CA TRP A 388 1.67 15.80 25.69
C TRP A 388 0.69 16.29 26.75
N PHE A 389 0.52 15.55 27.84
CA PHE A 389 -0.39 15.87 28.93
C PHE A 389 0.30 16.52 30.12
N ASP A 390 1.59 16.90 30.05
CA ASP A 390 2.30 17.52 31.18
C ASP A 390 1.63 18.82 31.64
N ASN A 391 1.30 19.71 30.70
CA ASN A 391 0.54 20.94 30.99
C ASN A 391 -0.89 20.65 31.47
N TYR A 392 -1.51 19.58 30.97
CA TYR A 392 -2.81 19.14 31.47
C TYR A 392 -2.69 18.58 32.90
N ASN A 393 -1.60 17.92 33.24
CA ASN A 393 -1.42 17.25 34.53
C ASN A 393 -0.92 18.18 35.64
N SER A 394 -0.28 19.31 35.31
CA SER A 394 0.44 20.19 36.27
C SER A 394 -0.40 20.64 37.46
N ASP A 395 -1.66 20.99 37.21
CA ASP A 395 -2.54 21.60 38.23
C ASP A 395 -3.57 20.60 38.78
N ARG A 396 -3.39 19.30 38.51
CA ARG A 396 -4.35 18.24 38.84
C ARG A 396 -3.80 17.28 39.89
N SER A 397 -4.69 16.80 40.75
CA SER A 397 -4.36 15.73 41.69
C SER A 397 -3.96 14.47 40.93
N TYR A 398 -3.11 13.61 41.52
CA TYR A 398 -2.66 12.37 40.87
C TYR A 398 -3.83 11.48 40.41
N TRP A 399 -4.97 11.53 41.09
CA TRP A 399 -6.17 10.77 40.72
C TRP A 399 -6.77 11.24 39.38
N ASP A 400 -6.66 12.54 39.09
CA ASP A 400 -7.26 13.23 37.93
C ASP A 400 -6.29 13.41 36.74
N GLN A 401 -5.03 13.00 36.90
CA GLN A 401 -4.02 13.05 35.85
C GLN A 401 -4.20 11.95 34.80
N VAL A 402 -3.79 12.24 33.56
CA VAL A 402 -3.51 11.21 32.56
C VAL A 402 -2.28 10.43 33.00
N LYS A 403 -2.43 9.11 33.10
CA LYS A 403 -1.42 8.18 33.64
C LYS A 403 -0.86 7.30 32.52
N PRO A 404 0.35 6.71 32.70
CA PRO A 404 0.83 5.64 31.84
C PRO A 404 -0.24 4.57 31.62
N PHE A 405 -0.39 4.12 30.37
CA PHE A 405 -1.39 3.14 29.94
C PHE A 405 -2.86 3.58 30.07
N GLY A 406 -3.12 4.83 30.48
CA GLY A 406 -4.45 5.43 30.43
C GLY A 406 -4.90 5.70 28.99
N PHE A 407 -6.21 5.66 28.76
CA PHE A 407 -6.77 6.07 27.47
C PHE A 407 -6.75 7.60 27.33
N VAL A 408 -6.59 8.05 26.09
CA VAL A 408 -6.65 9.44 25.67
C VAL A 408 -7.38 9.55 24.33
N CYS A 409 -7.72 10.77 23.95
CA CYS A 409 -8.40 11.09 22.70
C CYS A 409 -7.52 11.92 21.77
N ALA A 410 -7.56 11.61 20.48
CA ALA A 410 -7.03 12.45 19.41
C ALA A 410 -8.17 12.96 18.53
N PHE A 411 -8.02 14.18 18.03
CA PHE A 411 -8.99 14.81 17.12
C PHE A 411 -8.30 15.23 15.82
N TYR A 412 -9.11 15.65 14.85
CA TYR A 412 -8.66 16.10 13.55
C TYR A 412 -8.94 17.60 13.40
N ALA A 413 -7.94 18.41 13.10
CA ALA A 413 -8.11 19.84 12.87
C ALA A 413 -8.68 20.10 11.47
N ARG A 414 -9.55 21.11 11.31
CA ARG A 414 -10.00 21.58 9.99
C ARG A 414 -8.83 22.27 9.28
N LYS A 415 -8.65 22.03 7.98
CA LYS A 415 -7.58 22.64 7.17
C LYS A 415 -7.59 24.18 7.17
N PHE A 416 -8.73 24.82 7.41
CA PHE A 416 -8.85 26.29 7.52
C PHE A 416 -8.73 26.81 8.97
N ALA A 417 -8.35 25.97 9.94
CA ALA A 417 -8.09 26.40 11.31
C ALA A 417 -6.66 26.95 11.50
N GLU A 418 -5.98 27.32 10.41
CA GLU A 418 -4.82 28.21 10.42
C GLU A 418 -5.31 29.64 10.74
N GLU A 419 -5.80 29.87 11.96
CA GLU A 419 -6.03 31.24 12.46
C GLU A 419 -4.75 31.75 13.12
N ASP A 420 -4.39 32.99 12.78
CA ASP A 420 -3.21 33.72 13.26
C ASP A 420 -3.01 33.57 14.78
N VAL A 421 -1.87 33.03 15.18
CA VAL A 421 -1.37 33.18 16.55
C VAL A 421 -1.12 34.68 16.75
N ALA A 422 -2.06 35.36 17.39
CA ALA A 422 -1.96 36.78 17.70
C ALA A 422 -0.65 37.06 18.44
N SER A 423 0.26 37.78 17.77
CA SER A 423 1.50 38.26 18.38
C SER A 423 1.15 39.27 19.47
N THR A 424 1.24 38.86 20.73
CA THR A 424 1.37 39.83 21.82
C THR A 424 2.80 40.33 21.85
N GLY A 425 2.99 41.58 21.42
CA GLY A 425 4.16 42.39 21.76
C GLY A 425 5.41 42.20 20.88
N ASP A 426 5.84 43.32 20.30
CA ASP A 426 7.18 43.63 19.80
C ASP A 426 7.68 42.96 18.50
N GLY A 427 7.25 43.56 17.38
CA GLY A 427 8.20 44.24 16.48
C GLY A 427 9.25 43.43 15.71
N LYS A 428 9.15 42.10 15.62
CA LYS A 428 9.95 41.30 14.68
C LYS A 428 9.05 40.40 13.85
N LYS A 429 8.95 40.69 12.54
CA LYS A 429 8.33 39.79 11.56
C LYS A 429 9.15 38.49 11.48
N ALA A 430 8.79 37.51 12.29
CA ALA A 430 9.13 36.12 12.02
C ALA A 430 8.20 35.61 10.92
N GLU A 431 8.74 34.95 9.91
CA GLU A 431 7.96 34.15 8.97
C GLU A 431 7.17 33.11 9.78
N SER A 432 5.88 33.37 9.98
CA SER A 432 4.94 32.45 10.63
C SER A 432 4.79 31.22 9.71
N LYS A 433 5.53 30.15 10.00
CA LYS A 433 5.12 28.82 9.55
C LYS A 433 3.79 28.54 10.26
N SER A 434 2.69 28.43 9.53
CA SER A 434 1.44 27.95 10.11
C SER A 434 1.70 26.58 10.75
N VAL A 435 1.66 26.52 12.07
CA VAL A 435 1.80 25.26 12.79
C VAL A 435 0.44 24.61 12.78
N ALA A 436 0.25 23.59 11.95
CA ALA A 436 -0.98 22.83 11.91
C ALA A 436 -1.32 22.34 13.33
N ILE A 437 -2.53 22.67 13.81
CA ILE A 437 -3.03 22.29 15.14
C ILE A 437 -3.03 20.76 15.26
N ARG A 438 -2.51 20.21 16.36
CA ARG A 438 -2.46 18.76 16.62
C ARG A 438 -3.28 18.43 17.88
N PRO A 439 -4.61 18.40 17.78
CA PRO A 439 -5.49 18.38 18.93
C PRO A 439 -5.57 17.00 19.60
N VAL A 440 -5.34 16.99 20.91
CA VAL A 440 -5.50 15.83 21.79
C VAL A 440 -6.34 16.22 23.01
N GLY A 441 -6.81 15.24 23.78
CA GLY A 441 -7.53 15.48 25.02
C GLY A 441 -7.58 14.26 25.92
N PRO A 442 -7.93 14.42 27.20
CA PRO A 442 -8.13 13.30 28.09
C PRO A 442 -9.27 12.41 27.60
N PHE A 443 -9.28 11.15 28.03
CA PHE A 443 -10.34 10.24 27.62
C PHE A 443 -11.71 10.66 28.18
N GLU A 444 -12.67 10.78 27.28
CA GLU A 444 -14.07 11.00 27.59
C GLU A 444 -14.93 10.21 26.59
N LYS A 445 -15.98 9.55 27.10
CA LYS A 445 -16.88 8.69 26.32
C LYS A 445 -17.74 9.49 25.36
N ASP A 446 -18.18 10.69 25.75
CA ASP A 446 -18.96 11.59 24.90
C ASP A 446 -18.04 12.46 24.01
N PRO A 447 -18.08 12.33 22.66
CA PRO A 447 -17.20 13.12 21.78
C PRO A 447 -17.34 14.64 21.94
N ARG A 448 -18.54 15.14 22.25
CA ARG A 448 -18.78 16.59 22.43
C ARG A 448 -18.17 17.09 23.72
N ARG A 449 -18.24 16.32 24.80
CA ARG A 449 -17.56 16.64 26.06
C ARG A 449 -16.05 16.56 25.89
N ALA A 450 -15.56 15.50 25.24
CA ALA A 450 -14.14 15.33 24.94
C ALA A 450 -13.57 16.52 24.15
N ALA A 451 -14.30 16.98 23.11
CA ALA A 451 -13.89 18.11 22.29
C ALA A 451 -13.77 19.44 23.06
N LYS A 452 -14.53 19.64 24.15
CA LYS A 452 -14.39 20.83 25.01
C LYS A 452 -13.10 20.82 25.83
N MET A 453 -12.49 19.65 26.00
CA MET A 453 -11.24 19.45 26.72
C MET A 453 -10.04 19.31 25.77
N ALA A 454 -10.24 19.55 24.47
CA ALA A 454 -9.19 19.43 23.48
C ALA A 454 -8.18 20.58 23.59
N PHE A 455 -6.91 20.25 23.43
CA PHE A 455 -5.81 21.19 23.38
C PHE A 455 -4.77 20.72 22.36
N ASP A 456 -3.94 21.63 21.86
CA ASP A 456 -2.86 21.30 20.94
C ASP A 456 -1.70 20.65 21.68
N ARG A 457 -1.28 19.45 21.24
CA ARG A 457 -0.22 18.68 21.93
C ARG A 457 1.16 19.33 21.85
N ILE A 458 1.36 20.34 21.00
CA ILE A 458 2.63 21.06 20.87
C ILE A 458 2.65 22.30 21.76
N THR A 459 1.64 23.17 21.62
CA THR A 459 1.58 24.46 22.34
C THR A 459 0.91 24.36 23.72
N GLY A 460 0.11 23.31 23.97
CA GLY A 460 -0.73 23.18 25.15
C GLY A 460 -1.96 24.11 25.14
N LEU A 461 -2.17 24.90 24.09
CA LEU A 461 -3.28 25.84 23.99
C LEU A 461 -4.60 25.11 23.72
N ALA A 462 -5.69 25.63 24.29
CA ALA A 462 -7.03 25.08 24.09
C ALA A 462 -7.45 25.14 22.61
N VAL A 463 -8.08 24.08 22.12
CA VAL A 463 -8.59 23.98 20.75
C VAL A 463 -10.12 24.00 20.81
N LEU A 464 -10.73 24.96 20.13
CA LEU A 464 -12.17 25.13 20.13
C LEU A 464 -12.85 24.04 19.29
N PRO A 465 -14.02 23.50 19.70
CA PRO A 465 -14.74 22.47 18.93
C PRO A 465 -15.01 22.84 17.46
N LYS A 466 -15.18 24.13 17.14
CA LYS A 466 -15.36 24.62 15.76
C LYS A 466 -14.14 24.40 14.86
N GLN A 467 -12.95 24.29 15.45
CA GLN A 467 -11.68 24.03 14.75
C GLN A 467 -11.49 22.53 14.48
N LEU A 468 -12.33 21.67 15.07
CA LEU A 468 -12.26 20.22 14.88
C LEU A 468 -13.13 19.77 13.69
N MET A 469 -12.66 18.76 12.97
CA MET A 469 -13.43 18.06 11.95
C MET A 469 -14.52 17.22 12.62
N THR A 470 -15.69 17.19 11.99
CA THR A 470 -16.74 16.24 12.34
C THR A 470 -16.50 14.90 11.65
N TYR A 471 -17.19 13.84 12.08
CA TYR A 471 -17.18 12.58 11.34
C TYR A 471 -17.64 12.77 9.89
N GLN A 472 -18.68 13.57 9.64
CA GLN A 472 -19.12 13.96 8.30
C GLN A 472 -17.97 14.53 7.45
N ALA A 473 -17.21 15.47 7.99
CA ALA A 473 -16.10 16.09 7.28
C ALA A 473 -14.95 15.10 7.04
N ALA A 474 -14.66 14.22 8.01
CA ALA A 474 -13.63 13.19 7.88
C ALA A 474 -13.98 12.13 6.83
N LEU A 475 -15.27 11.84 6.65
CA LEU A 475 -15.77 10.83 5.71
C LEU A 475 -16.09 11.38 4.32
N ALA A 476 -16.16 12.71 4.14
CA ALA A 476 -16.67 13.39 2.94
C ALA A 476 -16.12 12.89 1.60
N GLN A 477 -14.88 12.39 1.56
CA GLN A 477 -14.21 11.89 0.35
C GLN A 477 -13.85 10.41 0.44
N TYR A 478 -14.45 9.66 1.37
CA TYR A 478 -14.11 8.25 1.58
C TYR A 478 -14.32 7.40 0.32
N HIS A 479 -15.35 7.70 -0.46
CA HIS A 479 -15.71 7.05 -1.74
C HIS A 479 -14.92 7.54 -2.96
N LEU A 480 -14.10 8.59 -2.81
CA LEU A 480 -13.33 9.22 -3.89
C LEU A 480 -11.83 9.10 -3.67
N HIS A 481 -11.39 8.08 -2.93
CA HIS A 481 -9.98 7.93 -2.60
C HIS A 481 -9.18 7.53 -3.86
N PRO A 482 -8.17 8.31 -4.29
CA PRO A 482 -7.37 7.97 -5.45
C PRO A 482 -6.50 6.73 -5.19
N GLU A 483 -6.08 6.07 -6.27
CA GLU A 483 -5.22 4.90 -6.29
C GLU A 483 -4.00 5.18 -7.18
N ASP A 484 -3.03 5.88 -6.61
CA ASP A 484 -1.86 6.39 -7.31
C ASP A 484 -0.97 5.29 -7.92
N LYS A 485 -1.06 4.02 -7.48
CA LYS A 485 -0.25 2.94 -8.07
C LYS A 485 -0.71 2.57 -9.49
N PHE A 486 -1.88 3.05 -9.89
CA PHE A 486 -2.49 2.75 -11.17
C PHE A 486 -2.80 4.03 -11.97
N LEU A 487 -2.89 3.88 -13.28
CA LEU A 487 -3.50 4.84 -14.20
C LEU A 487 -5.02 4.67 -14.13
N ASN A 488 -5.76 5.71 -14.49
CA ASN A 488 -7.23 5.75 -14.37
C ASN A 488 -7.70 5.49 -12.92
N GLY A 489 -7.01 6.10 -11.96
CA GLY A 489 -7.20 5.93 -10.52
C GLY A 489 -7.29 7.24 -9.76
N ASP A 490 -7.55 8.37 -10.42
CA ASP A 490 -7.75 9.66 -9.75
C ASP A 490 -9.18 9.78 -9.15
N TYR A 491 -9.47 10.85 -8.40
CA TYR A 491 -10.71 11.04 -7.61
C TYR A 491 -12.01 10.72 -8.38
N PHE A 492 -12.07 11.11 -9.66
CA PHE A 492 -13.27 10.99 -10.50
C PHE A 492 -13.14 9.96 -11.62
N ASP A 493 -12.01 9.25 -11.69
CA ASP A 493 -11.79 8.22 -12.69
C ASP A 493 -12.71 7.01 -12.45
N ARG A 494 -13.16 6.37 -13.52
CA ARG A 494 -14.08 5.22 -13.46
C ARG A 494 -13.67 4.16 -14.47
N GLY A 495 -13.99 2.91 -14.15
CA GLY A 495 -13.69 1.76 -15.00
C GLY A 495 -12.34 1.12 -14.66
N THR A 496 -11.74 0.46 -15.65
CA THR A 496 -10.54 -0.37 -15.46
C THR A 496 -9.30 0.49 -15.17
N THR A 497 -8.60 0.17 -14.09
CA THR A 497 -7.30 0.75 -13.76
C THR A 497 -6.18 0.01 -14.51
N LEU A 498 -5.08 0.70 -14.84
CA LEU A 498 -3.93 0.08 -15.51
C LEU A 498 -2.67 0.23 -14.66
N ARG A 499 -1.82 -0.80 -14.63
CA ARG A 499 -0.54 -0.73 -13.92
C ARG A 499 0.29 0.44 -14.46
N ARG A 500 0.73 1.33 -13.57
CA ARG A 500 1.72 2.36 -13.94
C ARG A 500 3.03 1.74 -14.37
N HIS A 501 3.75 2.47 -15.23
CA HIS A 501 5.12 2.19 -15.60
C HIS A 501 6.08 3.06 -14.78
N VAL A 502 6.87 2.41 -13.95
CA VAL A 502 7.87 3.02 -13.08
C VAL A 502 9.23 2.96 -13.75
N PHE A 503 9.86 4.11 -13.94
CA PHE A 503 11.24 4.22 -14.41
C PHE A 503 12.17 4.48 -13.22
N ALA A 504 13.00 3.50 -12.87
CA ALA A 504 13.92 3.62 -11.74
C ALA A 504 15.04 4.64 -12.06
N LYS A 505 14.98 5.82 -11.42
CA LYS A 505 15.98 6.89 -11.57
C LYS A 505 17.10 6.77 -10.54
N GLU A 506 16.71 6.49 -9.30
CA GLU A 506 17.59 6.43 -8.14
C GLU A 506 17.04 5.39 -7.15
N ILE A 507 17.94 4.65 -6.49
CA ILE A 507 17.59 3.74 -5.40
C ILE A 507 17.82 4.51 -4.10
N ARG A 508 16.78 4.65 -3.30
CA ARG A 508 16.84 5.22 -1.95
C ARG A 508 16.64 4.12 -0.93
N TYR A 509 17.47 4.15 0.11
CA TYR A 509 17.42 3.22 1.23
C TYR A 509 16.57 3.83 2.34
N ILE A 510 15.67 3.03 2.87
CA ILE A 510 14.80 3.35 4.01
C ILE A 510 14.97 2.26 5.06
N GLY A 511 14.71 2.60 6.33
CA GLY A 511 14.63 1.62 7.40
C GLY A 511 13.23 1.00 7.53
N LYS A 512 12.94 0.43 8.69
CA LYS A 512 11.68 -0.27 9.00
C LYS A 512 10.48 0.66 8.84
N GLU A 513 9.63 0.28 7.89
CA GLU A 513 8.44 1.02 7.50
C GLU A 513 7.32 0.98 8.54
N SER A 514 7.18 -0.12 9.27
CA SER A 514 6.16 -0.29 10.31
C SER A 514 6.57 0.32 11.65
N ASN A 515 7.63 1.13 11.69
CA ASN A 515 8.02 1.82 12.91
C ASN A 515 6.92 2.80 13.33
N LYS A 516 6.37 2.61 14.53
CA LYS A 516 5.31 3.46 15.09
C LYS A 516 4.08 3.66 14.18
N TRP A 517 3.77 2.67 13.34
CA TRP A 517 2.63 2.72 12.41
C TRP A 517 1.30 3.01 13.13
N GLU A 518 1.08 2.43 14.32
CA GLU A 518 -0.13 2.66 15.11
C GLU A 518 -0.25 4.13 15.55
N GLU A 519 0.88 4.75 15.92
CA GLU A 519 0.91 6.17 16.28
C GLU A 519 0.64 7.05 15.06
N MET A 520 1.25 6.74 13.91
CA MET A 520 0.99 7.45 12.65
C MET A 520 -0.49 7.35 12.23
N GLN A 521 -1.09 6.17 12.41
CA GLN A 521 -2.50 5.94 12.11
C GLN A 521 -3.42 6.78 13.01
N ASN A 522 -3.07 6.94 14.30
CA ASN A 522 -3.91 7.62 15.28
C ASN A 522 -3.69 9.13 15.33
N PHE A 523 -2.46 9.59 15.08
CA PHE A 523 -2.06 11.00 15.27
C PHE A 523 -1.65 11.71 13.98
N GLY A 524 -1.75 11.04 12.84
CA GLY A 524 -1.28 11.52 11.55
C GLY A 524 0.21 11.28 11.32
N PHE A 525 0.62 11.45 10.08
CA PHE A 525 2.00 11.25 9.63
C PHE A 525 2.97 12.19 10.36
N ASP A 526 4.05 11.62 10.88
CA ASP A 526 5.18 12.36 11.44
C ASP A 526 6.43 12.03 10.62
N PRO A 527 6.90 12.92 9.73
CA PRO A 527 8.07 12.67 8.89
C PRO A 527 9.34 12.37 9.68
N GLU A 528 9.42 12.85 10.94
CA GLU A 528 10.56 12.57 11.81
C GLU A 528 10.55 11.12 12.32
N GLU A 529 9.41 10.42 12.23
CA GLU A 529 9.28 9.04 12.71
C GLU A 529 9.77 7.98 11.71
N GLU A 530 9.78 8.31 10.42
CA GLU A 530 10.33 7.46 9.37
C GLU A 530 11.87 7.45 9.35
N ILE A 531 12.45 6.29 9.04
CA ILE A 531 13.90 6.14 8.91
C ILE A 531 14.26 6.23 7.43
N HIS A 532 14.96 7.29 7.04
CA HIS A 532 15.44 7.51 5.66
C HIS A 532 16.96 7.57 5.61
N TYR A 533 17.58 6.51 5.10
CA TYR A 533 19.03 6.50 4.83
C TYR A 533 19.40 7.27 3.55
N GLY A 534 18.41 7.54 2.70
CA GLY A 534 18.57 8.26 1.45
C GLY A 534 19.26 7.45 0.37
N ALA A 535 19.70 8.12 -0.69
CA ALA A 535 20.47 7.47 -1.74
C ALA A 535 21.92 7.25 -1.31
N LYS A 536 22.56 6.21 -1.87
CA LYS A 536 24.01 6.03 -1.72
C LYS A 536 24.71 7.32 -2.16
N PRO A 537 25.59 7.91 -1.32
CA PRO A 537 26.33 9.11 -1.69
C PRO A 537 27.06 8.90 -3.02
N PRO A 538 26.85 9.81 -4.00
CA PRO A 538 27.46 9.68 -5.31
C PRO A 538 28.97 9.86 -5.19
N THR A 539 29.72 9.00 -5.88
CA THR A 539 31.17 9.19 -6.01
C THR A 539 31.46 10.39 -6.92
N ARG A 540 32.62 11.05 -6.75
CA ARG A 540 33.04 12.16 -7.64
C ARG A 540 32.92 11.78 -9.12
N LYS A 541 33.36 10.57 -9.48
CA LYS A 541 33.22 10.01 -10.83
C LYS A 541 31.77 9.94 -11.30
N SER A 542 30.86 9.47 -10.46
CA SER A 542 29.43 9.39 -10.82
C SER A 542 28.79 10.77 -11.03
N ILE A 543 29.17 11.78 -10.22
CA ILE A 543 28.69 13.16 -10.39
C ILE A 543 29.25 13.73 -11.69
N SER A 544 30.55 13.56 -11.95
CA SER A 544 31.20 14.04 -13.18
C SER A 544 30.54 13.43 -14.43
N TYR A 545 30.30 12.12 -14.42
CA TYR A 545 29.61 11.42 -15.51
C TYR A 545 28.18 11.93 -15.73
N ALA A 546 27.40 12.09 -14.65
CA ALA A 546 26.03 12.61 -14.74
C ALA A 546 26.02 14.03 -15.34
N LEU A 547 26.93 14.89 -14.90
CA LEU A 547 27.08 16.24 -15.43
C LEU A 547 27.48 16.25 -16.91
N ALA A 548 28.45 15.41 -17.31
CA ALA A 548 28.87 15.29 -18.71
C ALA A 548 27.69 14.88 -19.61
N LYS A 549 26.84 13.95 -19.13
CA LYS A 549 25.64 13.53 -19.86
C LYS A 549 24.60 14.65 -19.98
N ILE A 550 24.39 15.43 -18.92
CA ILE A 550 23.49 16.59 -18.96
C ILE A 550 24.04 17.63 -19.94
N VAL A 551 25.34 17.93 -19.89
CA VAL A 551 26.01 18.82 -20.86
C VAL A 551 25.84 18.32 -22.29
N GLY A 552 25.99 17.02 -22.55
CA GLY A 552 25.73 16.44 -23.86
C GLY A 552 24.28 16.58 -24.33
N ALA A 553 23.31 16.57 -23.40
CA ALA A 553 21.88 16.57 -23.71
C ALA A 553 21.24 17.95 -23.83
N GLN A 554 21.75 18.99 -23.14
CA GLN A 554 21.18 20.35 -23.16
C GLN A 554 22.22 21.46 -23.38
N GLY A 555 23.49 21.10 -23.57
CA GLY A 555 24.59 22.03 -23.82
C GLY A 555 25.22 22.62 -22.55
N LEU A 556 26.50 22.98 -22.65
CA LEU A 556 27.32 23.47 -21.53
C LEU A 556 26.75 24.73 -20.87
N ARG A 557 26.20 25.65 -21.67
CA ARG A 557 25.68 26.94 -21.18
C ARG A 557 24.46 26.77 -20.29
N ALA A 558 23.47 26.00 -20.73
CA ALA A 558 22.24 25.76 -19.96
C ALA A 558 22.55 25.06 -18.65
N THR A 559 23.39 24.02 -18.70
CA THR A 559 23.82 23.26 -17.51
C THR A 559 24.57 24.12 -16.49
N ALA A 560 25.48 24.99 -16.93
CA ALA A 560 26.21 25.88 -16.04
C ALA A 560 25.28 26.87 -15.29
N THR A 561 24.31 27.44 -16.01
CA THR A 561 23.29 28.33 -15.43
C THR A 561 22.46 27.60 -14.37
N GLU A 562 22.02 26.39 -14.67
CA GLU A 562 21.14 25.61 -13.80
C GLU A 562 21.85 25.11 -12.52
N ILE A 563 23.17 24.88 -12.60
CA ILE A 563 24.03 24.53 -11.44
C ILE A 563 24.43 25.78 -10.63
N GLY A 564 24.29 26.98 -11.21
CA GLY A 564 24.71 28.23 -10.58
C GLY A 564 26.23 28.41 -10.55
N ILE A 565 26.93 28.00 -11.61
CA ILE A 565 28.38 28.19 -11.77
C ILE A 565 28.73 28.73 -13.17
N SER A 566 29.92 29.28 -13.35
CA SER A 566 30.37 29.74 -14.67
C SER A 566 30.68 28.57 -15.61
N ARG A 567 30.53 28.80 -16.93
CA ARG A 567 30.86 27.82 -17.98
C ARG A 567 32.30 27.29 -17.83
N THR A 568 33.26 28.20 -17.64
CA THR A 568 34.68 27.86 -17.45
C THR A 568 34.91 27.01 -16.20
N LYS A 569 34.17 27.28 -15.11
CA LYS A 569 34.24 26.48 -13.88
C LYS A 569 33.66 25.08 -14.11
N LEU A 570 32.53 24.95 -14.80
CA LEU A 570 31.96 23.65 -15.14
C LEU A 570 32.89 22.81 -16.01
N THR A 571 33.53 23.41 -17.03
CA THR A 571 34.52 22.73 -17.87
C THR A 571 35.69 22.18 -17.06
N LYS A 572 36.34 23.03 -16.24
CA LYS A 572 37.45 22.60 -15.37
C LYS A 572 37.05 21.50 -14.37
N LEU A 573 35.82 21.59 -13.85
CA LEU A 573 35.28 20.60 -12.93
C LEU A 573 35.06 19.23 -13.58
N LEU A 574 34.63 19.21 -14.85
CA LEU A 574 34.48 17.99 -15.64
C LEU A 574 35.83 17.39 -16.04
N GLU A 575 36.79 18.23 -16.47
CA GLU A 575 38.14 17.82 -16.84
C GLU A 575 38.92 17.20 -15.66
N ASN A 576 38.79 17.76 -14.46
CA ASN A 576 39.47 17.27 -13.26
C ASN A 576 38.60 16.34 -12.40
N GLU A 577 37.53 15.76 -12.95
CA GLU A 577 36.62 14.85 -12.26
C GLU A 577 36.20 15.29 -10.84
N LEU A 578 35.98 16.60 -10.64
CA LEU A 578 35.58 17.20 -9.37
C LEU A 578 36.57 16.97 -8.20
N VAL A 579 37.84 16.67 -8.48
CA VAL A 579 38.89 16.53 -7.46
C VAL A 579 39.08 17.85 -6.69
N GLY A 580 39.29 17.75 -5.38
CA GLY A 580 39.48 18.92 -4.50
C GLY A 580 38.19 19.66 -4.11
N CYS A 581 37.02 19.24 -4.61
CA CYS A 581 35.75 19.85 -4.23
C CYS A 581 35.32 19.44 -2.80
N PRO A 582 34.85 20.39 -1.97
CA PRO A 582 34.27 20.10 -0.65
C PRO A 582 33.05 19.18 -0.75
N ALA A 583 32.83 18.33 0.26
CA ALA A 583 31.71 17.40 0.29
C ALA A 583 30.33 18.09 0.16
N ALA A 584 30.15 19.24 0.82
CA ALA A 584 28.93 20.04 0.73
C ALA A 584 28.64 20.53 -0.72
N PHE A 585 29.69 20.90 -1.46
CA PHE A 585 29.56 21.33 -2.85
C PHE A 585 29.18 20.16 -3.77
N LEU A 586 29.81 18.98 -3.57
CA LEU A 586 29.50 17.76 -4.31
C LEU A 586 28.04 17.31 -4.07
N GLN A 587 27.56 17.37 -2.82
CA GLN A 587 26.17 17.08 -2.50
C GLN A 587 25.22 18.06 -3.21
N ARG A 588 25.51 19.36 -3.18
CA ARG A 588 24.67 20.37 -3.85
C ARG A 588 24.58 20.12 -5.35
N ILE A 589 25.72 19.92 -6.01
CA ILE A 589 25.76 19.63 -7.45
C ILE A 589 25.00 18.35 -7.78
N SER A 590 25.19 17.28 -6.99
CA SER A 590 24.47 16.04 -7.21
C SER A 590 22.96 16.23 -7.14
N ARG A 591 22.45 16.93 -6.10
CA ARG A 591 21.01 17.22 -5.97
C ARG A 591 20.47 17.96 -7.19
N ILE A 592 21.20 18.95 -7.69
CA ILE A 592 20.80 19.70 -8.89
C ILE A 592 20.81 18.79 -10.12
N ALA A 593 21.86 17.99 -10.33
CA ALA A 593 21.96 17.06 -11.45
C ALA A 593 20.82 16.01 -11.42
N VAL A 594 20.47 15.51 -10.24
CA VAL A 594 19.29 14.64 -10.02
C VAL A 594 18.00 15.40 -10.38
N ALA A 595 17.83 16.64 -9.92
CA ALA A 595 16.63 17.44 -10.21
C ALA A 595 16.44 17.72 -11.71
N ILE A 596 17.52 18.01 -12.45
CA ILE A 596 17.49 18.21 -13.91
C ILE A 596 17.04 16.93 -14.61
N ASN A 597 17.68 15.79 -14.29
CA ASN A 597 17.30 14.50 -14.86
C ASN A 597 15.87 14.10 -14.47
N SER A 598 15.44 14.38 -13.24
CA SER A 598 14.08 14.10 -12.78
C SER A 598 13.03 14.87 -13.56
N ARG A 599 13.24 16.16 -13.86
CA ARG A 599 12.34 16.96 -14.71
C ARG A 599 12.22 16.37 -16.11
N LYS A 600 13.36 16.12 -16.78
CA LYS A 600 13.38 15.57 -18.13
C LYS A 600 12.75 14.18 -18.21
N ASN A 601 12.98 13.35 -17.20
CA ASN A 601 12.34 12.04 -17.13
C ASN A 601 10.85 12.14 -16.79
N ARG A 602 10.40 13.14 -16.02
CA ARG A 602 8.97 13.36 -15.75
C ARG A 602 8.22 13.75 -17.02
N GLU A 603 8.83 14.57 -17.90
CA GLU A 603 8.27 14.82 -19.23
C GLU A 603 8.19 13.54 -20.07
N ASN A 604 9.22 12.69 -20.05
CA ASN A 604 9.19 11.40 -20.74
C ASN A 604 8.15 10.43 -20.14
N GLU A 605 7.97 10.43 -18.82
CA GLU A 605 6.95 9.63 -18.12
C GLU A 605 5.55 10.06 -18.51
N GLN A 606 5.28 11.37 -18.50
CA GLN A 606 4.01 11.92 -18.96
C GLN A 606 3.74 11.58 -20.43
N ASP A 607 4.79 11.57 -21.27
CA ASP A 607 4.67 11.13 -22.65
C ASP A 607 4.36 9.64 -22.74
N ALA A 608 5.05 8.79 -21.97
CA ALA A 608 4.81 7.35 -21.96
C ALA A 608 3.40 6.99 -21.47
N GLU A 609 2.92 7.64 -20.40
CA GLU A 609 1.57 7.50 -19.85
C GLU A 609 0.51 7.88 -20.89
N LEU A 610 0.69 9.06 -21.50
CA LEU A 610 -0.19 9.53 -22.56
C LEU A 610 -0.20 8.58 -23.75
N MET A 611 0.94 8.01 -24.12
CA MET A 611 1.04 7.00 -25.18
C MET A 611 0.40 5.65 -24.78
N GLY A 612 0.39 5.29 -23.50
CA GLY A 612 -0.35 4.14 -22.97
C GLY A 612 -1.85 4.29 -23.19
N LEU A 613 -2.40 5.47 -22.84
CA LEU A 613 -3.81 5.83 -23.08
C LEU A 613 -4.13 5.81 -24.58
N VAL A 614 -3.26 6.38 -25.41
CA VAL A 614 -3.39 6.33 -26.88
C VAL A 614 -3.45 4.89 -27.38
N LYS A 615 -2.56 4.00 -26.93
CA LYS A 615 -2.56 2.59 -27.36
C LYS A 615 -3.82 1.85 -26.90
N ALA A 616 -4.35 2.13 -25.72
CA ALA A 616 -5.60 1.54 -25.24
C ALA A 616 -6.80 2.02 -26.06
N GLU A 617 -6.86 3.32 -26.34
CA GLU A 617 -7.93 3.93 -27.13
C GLU A 617 -7.88 3.44 -28.60
N ILE A 618 -6.69 3.31 -29.19
CA ILE A 618 -6.53 2.72 -30.54
C ILE A 618 -7.07 1.29 -30.60
N ARG A 619 -6.92 0.47 -29.56
CA ARG A 619 -7.50 -0.88 -29.53
C ARG A 619 -9.03 -0.84 -29.53
N LYS A 620 -9.63 0.20 -28.96
CA LYS A 620 -11.09 0.36 -28.84
C LYS A 620 -11.74 0.93 -30.10
N ILE A 621 -11.16 2.00 -30.67
CA ILE A 621 -11.79 2.76 -31.77
C ILE A 621 -11.00 2.74 -33.08
N GLY A 622 -9.78 2.21 -33.09
CA GLY A 622 -8.89 2.22 -34.25
C GLY A 622 -8.13 3.54 -34.43
N ILE A 623 -6.94 3.46 -35.03
CA ILE A 623 -6.02 4.60 -35.15
C ILE A 623 -6.54 5.73 -36.04
N SER A 624 -7.25 5.39 -37.12
CA SER A 624 -7.80 6.36 -38.07
C SER A 624 -8.89 7.23 -37.44
N GLU A 625 -9.74 6.62 -36.60
CA GLU A 625 -10.79 7.35 -35.88
C GLU A 625 -10.21 8.24 -34.78
N LEU A 626 -9.20 7.76 -34.03
CA LEU A 626 -8.50 8.59 -33.05
C LEU A 626 -7.81 9.79 -33.72
N ALA A 627 -7.12 9.57 -34.84
CA ALA A 627 -6.47 10.64 -35.60
C ALA A 627 -7.48 11.69 -36.11
N ARG A 628 -8.64 11.24 -36.60
CA ARG A 628 -9.75 12.13 -37.02
C ARG A 628 -10.25 13.00 -35.87
N ARG A 629 -10.45 12.43 -34.68
CA ARG A 629 -10.92 13.17 -33.48
C ARG A 629 -9.89 14.19 -33.00
N LEU A 630 -8.61 13.86 -33.10
CA LEU A 630 -7.50 14.75 -32.75
C LEU A 630 -7.15 15.77 -33.84
N GLN A 631 -7.77 15.67 -35.02
CA GLN A 631 -7.47 16.48 -36.22
C GLN A 631 -6.00 16.41 -36.65
N VAL A 632 -5.42 15.21 -36.59
CA VAL A 632 -4.02 14.96 -36.95
C VAL A 632 -3.91 13.90 -38.05
N ASP A 633 -2.78 13.89 -38.75
CA ASP A 633 -2.53 12.89 -39.79
C ASP A 633 -2.36 11.47 -39.18
N PRO A 634 -3.13 10.46 -39.64
CA PRO A 634 -3.07 9.10 -39.11
C PRO A 634 -1.69 8.44 -39.27
N ALA A 635 -0.97 8.72 -40.35
CA ALA A 635 0.35 8.14 -40.60
C ALA A 635 1.41 8.69 -39.64
N ASN A 636 1.34 9.98 -39.30
CA ASN A 636 2.18 10.59 -38.29
C ASN A 636 1.87 10.06 -36.89
N LEU A 637 0.58 9.91 -36.54
CA LEU A 637 0.19 9.29 -35.28
C LEU A 637 0.70 7.85 -35.19
N ALA A 638 0.58 7.06 -36.27
CA ALA A 638 1.11 5.70 -36.34
C ALA A 638 2.62 5.62 -36.12
N LYS A 639 3.40 6.53 -36.74
CA LYS A 639 4.86 6.59 -36.55
C LYS A 639 5.25 6.93 -35.11
N ILE A 640 4.47 7.78 -34.44
CA ILE A 640 4.72 8.15 -33.03
C ILE A 640 4.35 6.98 -32.11
N VAL A 641 3.21 6.30 -32.36
CA VAL A 641 2.78 5.10 -31.61
C VAL A 641 3.76 3.94 -31.76
N ALA A 642 4.37 3.79 -32.94
CA ALA A 642 5.42 2.81 -33.21
C ALA A 642 6.80 3.21 -32.65
N GLY A 643 6.94 4.39 -32.04
CA GLY A 643 8.22 4.89 -31.50
C GLY A 643 9.21 5.40 -32.54
N ASN A 644 8.82 5.47 -33.82
CA ASN A 644 9.67 5.93 -34.92
C ASN A 644 9.80 7.47 -34.99
N ARG A 645 9.01 8.20 -34.18
CA ARG A 645 9.05 9.67 -34.10
C ARG A 645 8.74 10.13 -32.68
N ALA A 646 9.49 11.11 -32.18
CA ALA A 646 9.26 11.73 -30.88
C ALA A 646 7.92 12.47 -30.83
N LEU A 647 7.27 12.51 -29.66
CA LEU A 647 5.99 13.17 -29.44
C LEU A 647 6.14 14.71 -29.46
N PRO A 648 5.59 15.42 -30.46
CA PRO A 648 5.68 16.87 -30.51
C PRO A 648 4.81 17.53 -29.44
N ARG A 649 5.24 18.68 -28.90
CA ARG A 649 4.51 19.42 -27.85
C ARG A 649 3.05 19.72 -28.23
N LEU A 650 2.79 20.15 -29.47
CA LEU A 650 1.44 20.43 -29.95
C LEU A 650 0.53 19.19 -29.88
N LEU A 651 1.05 18.02 -30.27
CA LEU A 651 0.29 16.77 -30.21
C LEU A 651 0.09 16.29 -28.78
N ARG A 652 1.09 16.50 -27.91
CA ARG A 652 0.99 16.23 -26.48
C ARG A 652 -0.16 17.00 -25.84
N ASP A 653 -0.29 18.29 -26.15
CA ASP A 653 -1.36 19.13 -25.62
C ASP A 653 -2.75 18.70 -26.13
N LEU A 654 -2.86 18.35 -27.42
CA LEU A 654 -4.09 17.80 -28.01
C LEU A 654 -4.52 16.47 -27.36
N LEU A 655 -3.56 15.57 -27.15
CA LEU A 655 -3.81 14.28 -26.52
C LEU A 655 -4.23 14.45 -25.05
N ARG A 656 -3.57 15.33 -24.29
CA ARG A 656 -3.97 15.64 -22.90
C ARG A 656 -5.40 16.19 -22.84
N ALA A 657 -5.75 17.09 -23.75
CA ALA A 657 -7.11 17.62 -23.85
C ALA A 657 -8.14 16.53 -24.19
N TYR A 658 -7.81 15.61 -25.10
CA TYR A 658 -8.68 14.49 -25.46
C TYR A 658 -8.96 13.55 -24.28
N PHE A 659 -7.95 13.25 -23.46
CA PHE A 659 -8.07 12.35 -22.30
C PHE A 659 -8.45 13.06 -20.99
N GLY A 660 -8.65 14.38 -20.98
CA GLY A 660 -9.01 15.13 -19.77
C GLY A 660 -7.89 15.26 -18.73
N ALA A 661 -6.63 14.99 -19.09
CA ALA A 661 -5.49 15.09 -18.17
C ALA A 661 -5.07 16.57 -17.99
N LYS A 662 -5.13 17.11 -16.77
CA LYS A 662 -4.63 18.47 -16.47
C LYS A 662 -3.10 18.54 -16.56
N SER A 663 -2.61 19.73 -16.93
CA SER A 663 -1.21 20.05 -17.29
C SER A 663 -0.17 19.79 -16.20
#